data_AF-A0A813EMU8-F1
#
_entry.id   AF-A0A813EMU8-F1
#
_cell.length_a   1.000
_cell.length_b   1.000
_cell.length_c   1.000
_cell.angle_alpha   90.00
_cell.angle_beta   90.00
_cell.angle_gamma   90.00
#
_symmetry.space_group_name_H-M   'P 1'
#
loop_
_entity.id
_entity.type
_entity.pdbx_description
1 polymer ?
#
loop_
_entity_poly.entity_id
_entity_poly.type
_entity_poly.pdbx_seq_one_letter_code
_entity_poly.pdbx_strand_id
1 'polypeptide(L)'
;MAPATAPKPSSMLRVSGALPVPRREGAAAASAAAAAAAAAAAAASLVGLPTTASGSRAERQNGIVSAGSAYQSGGHCDVSPPLQKDDTSWSSSKAVTGAAKDAPESSGHGEFQELTGGRPAVQIPQTEHRGITVAQLRSLRGFLQHQSDEAGILQGWNGPTPDESVMVEAANLYQVNNCVIMPLTERGNCSYVEAVAKDPEAQRPIFLVSHWWGEPVLDFIRCVDRHAATRALSPDSSPYWVCAYANNQRQLGTEVGADSRKSSFFNALSISDGVLLILDNIGPATPFRRVWCCFELALTCVADSSGGRPLLLDIATVKDGQAELITDGLAGSEVQLEENYQQFPFGASGWDLKSEREATFPTNLVQVGLAIRILEAEASMALDKTRILNSIAGRVGAQVEAPLDDEALKDPIFREVDLTLRSIFAVAAWRKAVQEAQVDISDATGDLPLGAALHADTFRSALRLHLANCNCKDADVQLVARHLPPQLRLVTVNLANNQLTSIGGLAQRLAGLSKLSELHLDVSDCSKLLAVDELTTCQSKASQEPVLATLRLNLARCSSISQDSLNTLFENLAQLKALRDLEVNVAHCPGLVSLAALCKGLHGPALSRLALDFTSCAQLESAAELGRGLSQLESLQDLSLNFEACAGLTEISSLVAGIAGMRALAQMKIHWQLLSVV
;
A
#
# COMPACT_ATOMS: atom_id res chain seq x y z
N MET A 1 17.97 56.81 -32.06
CA MET A 1 18.90 55.76 -32.53
C MET A 1 18.08 54.52 -32.81
N ALA A 2 18.36 53.85 -33.94
CA ALA A 2 17.48 52.89 -34.63
C ALA A 2 17.15 51.61 -33.81
N PRO A 3 16.04 50.90 -34.16
CA PRO A 3 15.50 49.78 -33.38
C PRO A 3 16.03 48.41 -33.86
N ALA A 4 16.12 47.45 -32.93
CA ALA A 4 16.46 46.06 -33.22
C ALA A 4 15.19 45.22 -33.47
N THR A 5 15.24 44.44 -34.53
CA THR A 5 14.17 43.64 -35.16
C THR A 5 13.93 42.30 -34.46
N ALA A 6 12.66 41.94 -34.32
CA ALA A 6 12.18 40.61 -33.88
C ALA A 6 12.36 39.52 -34.96
N PRO A 7 12.52 38.24 -34.59
CA PRO A 7 12.52 37.13 -35.54
C PRO A 7 11.10 36.60 -35.85
N LYS A 8 10.88 36.25 -37.12
CA LYS A 8 9.64 35.69 -37.69
C LYS A 8 9.48 34.18 -37.38
N PRO A 9 8.25 33.65 -37.39
CA PRO A 9 7.96 32.23 -37.22
C PRO A 9 8.12 31.44 -38.54
N SER A 10 8.60 30.20 -38.44
CA SER A 10 8.80 29.29 -39.57
C SER A 10 7.50 28.55 -39.94
N SER A 11 7.34 28.43 -41.25
CA SER A 11 6.26 27.88 -42.08
C SER A 11 5.64 26.53 -41.69
N MET A 12 4.30 26.50 -41.77
CA MET A 12 3.48 25.30 -41.97
C MET A 12 3.77 24.63 -43.33
N LEU A 13 3.90 23.31 -43.32
CA LEU A 13 3.87 22.46 -44.50
C LEU A 13 2.66 21.51 -44.38
N ARG A 14 1.65 21.73 -45.23
CA ARG A 14 0.57 20.76 -45.50
C ARG A 14 1.09 19.73 -46.50
N VAL A 15 0.93 18.44 -46.20
CA VAL A 15 0.87 17.38 -47.23
C VAL A 15 -0.30 16.45 -46.90
N SER A 16 -1.21 16.36 -47.88
CA SER A 16 -2.35 15.46 -47.95
C SER A 16 -1.89 14.05 -48.35
N GLY A 17 -2.51 13.00 -47.81
CA GLY A 17 -2.32 11.63 -48.29
C GLY A 17 -3.12 10.62 -47.48
N ALA A 18 -4.14 10.03 -48.10
CA ALA A 18 -5.02 9.03 -47.51
C ALA A 18 -4.48 7.60 -47.71
N LEU A 19 -4.76 6.76 -46.70
CA LEU A 19 -4.82 5.27 -46.66
C LEU A 19 -3.49 4.48 -46.66
N PRO A 20 -3.43 3.24 -46.10
CA PRO A 20 -4.54 2.36 -45.66
C PRO A 20 -4.41 1.70 -44.26
N VAL A 21 -5.56 1.21 -43.78
CA VAL A 21 -5.74 0.26 -42.67
C VAL A 21 -5.18 -1.11 -43.05
N PRO A 22 -4.36 -1.79 -42.22
CA PRO A 22 -4.02 -3.18 -42.46
C PRO A 22 -5.12 -4.12 -41.92
N ARG A 23 -5.69 -4.90 -42.84
CA ARG A 23 -6.44 -6.13 -42.53
C ARG A 23 -5.49 -7.13 -41.87
N ARG A 24 -5.84 -7.63 -40.68
CA ARG A 24 -5.27 -8.87 -40.13
C ARG A 24 -6.11 -10.05 -40.62
N GLU A 25 -5.62 -10.73 -41.66
CA GLU A 25 -6.00 -12.12 -41.94
C GLU A 25 -4.99 -13.05 -41.25
N GLY A 26 -5.49 -14.21 -40.80
CA GLY A 26 -4.85 -15.09 -39.85
C GLY A 26 -3.77 -16.01 -40.41
N ALA A 27 -2.84 -16.39 -39.54
CA ALA A 27 -2.06 -17.63 -39.59
C ALA A 27 -1.26 -17.78 -38.28
N ALA A 28 -1.90 -18.25 -37.19
CA ALA A 28 -1.19 -18.70 -35.99
C ALA A 28 -2.05 -19.55 -35.02
N ALA A 29 -3.08 -20.25 -35.50
CA ALA A 29 -4.02 -21.01 -34.66
C ALA A 29 -3.98 -22.54 -34.89
N ALA A 30 -2.90 -23.08 -35.47
CA ALA A 30 -2.83 -24.50 -35.87
C ALA A 30 -1.77 -25.35 -35.15
N SER A 31 -0.92 -24.82 -34.26
CA SER A 31 0.02 -25.65 -33.48
C SER A 31 -0.29 -25.77 -31.98
N ALA A 32 -1.26 -24.99 -31.46
CA ALA A 32 -1.68 -25.07 -30.05
C ALA A 32 -2.75 -26.13 -29.77
N ALA A 33 -3.47 -26.61 -30.80
CA ALA A 33 -4.54 -27.60 -30.64
C ALA A 33 -4.04 -29.06 -30.58
N ALA A 34 -2.79 -29.33 -30.98
CA ALA A 34 -2.21 -30.67 -30.95
C ALA A 34 -1.61 -31.05 -29.58
N ALA A 35 -1.20 -30.07 -28.77
CA ALA A 35 -0.64 -30.30 -27.44
C ALA A 35 -1.73 -30.51 -26.36
N ALA A 36 -2.93 -29.97 -26.54
CA ALA A 36 -4.05 -30.12 -25.60
C ALA A 36 -4.77 -31.48 -25.70
N ALA A 37 -4.61 -32.21 -26.81
CA ALA A 37 -5.23 -33.52 -27.01
C ALA A 37 -4.44 -34.70 -26.39
N ALA A 38 -3.15 -34.51 -26.10
CA ALA A 38 -2.31 -35.54 -25.46
C ALA A 38 -2.47 -35.56 -23.92
N ALA A 39 -2.87 -34.45 -23.30
CA ALA A 39 -3.08 -34.36 -21.85
C ALA A 39 -4.46 -34.87 -21.38
N ALA A 40 -5.45 -34.95 -22.27
CA ALA A 40 -6.81 -35.39 -21.93
C ALA A 40 -7.01 -36.93 -21.97
N ALA A 41 -6.04 -37.69 -22.49
CA ALA A 41 -6.14 -39.16 -22.60
C ALA A 41 -5.62 -39.91 -21.36
N ALA A 42 -4.96 -39.23 -20.42
CA ALA A 42 -4.40 -39.85 -19.21
C ALA A 42 -5.35 -39.81 -17.98
N ALA A 43 -6.48 -39.11 -18.05
CA ALA A 43 -7.39 -38.89 -16.91
C ALA A 43 -8.69 -39.73 -16.95
N ALA A 44 -8.87 -40.61 -17.93
CA ALA A 44 -10.12 -41.38 -18.13
C ALA A 44 -10.02 -42.87 -17.74
N SER A 45 -9.19 -43.22 -16.77
CA SER A 45 -9.16 -44.58 -16.20
C SER A 45 -8.99 -44.53 -14.70
N LEU A 46 -10.05 -44.13 -14.00
CA LEU A 46 -10.38 -44.57 -12.64
C LEU A 46 -11.74 -43.99 -12.25
N VAL A 47 -12.54 -44.82 -11.59
CA VAL A 47 -13.84 -44.55 -10.95
C VAL A 47 -15.07 -44.70 -11.84
N GLY A 48 -15.67 -45.89 -11.74
CA GLY A 48 -17.01 -46.21 -12.22
C GLY A 48 -18.10 -45.64 -11.30
N LEU A 49 -19.20 -45.25 -11.93
CA LEU A 49 -20.51 -44.92 -11.32
C LEU A 49 -21.16 -46.18 -10.71
N PRO A 50 -22.18 -46.02 -9.83
CA PRO A 50 -23.55 -45.88 -10.34
C PRO A 50 -24.41 -44.79 -9.67
N THR A 51 -25.43 -44.43 -10.45
CA THR A 51 -26.50 -43.44 -10.31
C THR A 51 -27.64 -43.86 -9.36
N THR A 52 -28.44 -42.92 -8.85
CA THR A 52 -29.91 -42.81 -9.08
C THR A 52 -30.61 -41.67 -8.31
N ALA A 53 -31.56 -41.02 -9.02
CA ALA A 53 -32.87 -40.45 -8.60
C ALA A 53 -32.93 -39.30 -7.55
N SER A 54 -33.22 -38.04 -7.91
CA SER A 54 -34.52 -37.41 -8.28
C SER A 54 -35.50 -37.20 -7.11
N GLY A 55 -35.91 -35.95 -6.84
CA GLY A 55 -37.06 -35.65 -5.99
C GLY A 55 -37.21 -34.18 -5.59
N SER A 56 -38.16 -33.50 -6.22
CA SER A 56 -38.55 -32.10 -6.06
C SER A 56 -39.48 -31.80 -4.86
N ARG A 57 -39.48 -30.52 -4.43
CA ARG A 57 -40.66 -29.63 -4.20
C ARG A 57 -41.03 -29.23 -2.75
N ALA A 58 -41.30 -27.92 -2.64
CA ALA A 58 -42.28 -27.19 -1.79
C ALA A 58 -41.89 -26.70 -0.38
N GLU A 59 -41.67 -25.38 -0.31
CA GLU A 59 -42.41 -24.39 0.50
C GLU A 59 -43.18 -24.85 1.75
N ARG A 60 -42.89 -24.20 2.90
CA ARG A 60 -43.88 -23.39 3.65
C ARG A 60 -43.25 -22.54 4.76
N GLN A 61 -43.94 -21.43 4.99
CA GLN A 61 -43.69 -20.28 5.85
C GLN A 61 -43.90 -20.51 7.36
N ASN A 62 -43.34 -19.55 8.12
CA ASN A 62 -43.81 -18.93 9.37
C ASN A 62 -43.52 -19.62 10.72
N GLY A 63 -42.93 -18.82 11.64
CA GLY A 63 -43.04 -19.06 13.08
C GLY A 63 -41.96 -18.39 13.93
N ILE A 64 -42.14 -17.11 14.25
CA ILE A 64 -41.47 -16.38 15.34
C ILE A 64 -41.78 -17.06 16.68
N VAL A 65 -40.80 -17.40 17.53
CA VAL A 65 -40.79 -17.17 19.00
C VAL A 65 -39.34 -17.22 19.53
N SER A 66 -39.04 -16.28 20.43
CA SER A 66 -37.84 -16.08 21.25
C SER A 66 -37.57 -17.13 22.34
N ALA A 67 -36.30 -17.12 22.80
CA ALA A 67 -35.79 -17.41 24.15
C ALA A 67 -34.96 -18.69 24.34
N GLY A 68 -33.67 -18.48 24.62
CA GLY A 68 -33.11 -18.79 25.95
C GLY A 68 -32.60 -20.21 26.22
N SER A 69 -31.29 -20.25 26.51
CA SER A 69 -30.58 -21.23 27.35
C SER A 69 -29.97 -22.48 26.67
N ALA A 70 -28.64 -22.45 26.67
CA ALA A 70 -27.68 -23.53 26.92
C ALA A 70 -28.20 -24.97 27.04
N TYR A 71 -27.61 -25.89 26.26
CA TYR A 71 -26.88 -27.05 26.80
C TYR A 71 -26.00 -27.69 25.71
N GLN A 72 -24.95 -28.37 26.21
CA GLN A 72 -23.80 -28.91 25.51
C GLN A 72 -24.07 -30.08 24.53
N SER A 73 -23.06 -30.27 23.68
CA SER A 73 -22.50 -31.53 23.17
C SER A 73 -23.06 -32.13 21.88
N GLY A 74 -22.12 -32.51 20.99
CA GLY A 74 -22.32 -33.62 20.07
C GLY A 74 -21.97 -33.37 18.61
N GLY A 75 -20.68 -33.23 18.31
CA GLY A 75 -19.96 -33.81 17.16
C GLY A 75 -20.43 -33.50 15.72
N HIS A 76 -19.48 -33.09 14.87
CA HIS A 76 -19.21 -33.70 13.55
C HIS A 76 -17.95 -33.04 12.96
N CYS A 77 -16.91 -33.86 12.76
CA CYS A 77 -16.32 -34.15 11.45
C CYS A 77 -15.31 -33.10 10.99
N ASP A 78 -14.17 -33.09 11.68
CA ASP A 78 -12.94 -32.48 11.20
C ASP A 78 -12.30 -33.45 10.19
N VAL A 79 -12.24 -33.05 8.92
CA VAL A 79 -11.48 -33.75 7.88
C VAL A 79 -10.50 -32.76 7.26
N SER A 80 -9.63 -32.21 8.11
CA SER A 80 -8.40 -31.55 7.68
C SER A 80 -7.31 -32.63 7.54
N PRO A 81 -6.63 -32.76 6.39
CA PRO A 81 -5.50 -33.68 6.30
C PRO A 81 -4.38 -33.19 7.22
N PRO A 82 -3.68 -34.09 7.93
CA PRO A 82 -2.62 -33.68 8.84
C PRO A 82 -1.48 -33.05 8.02
N LEU A 83 -1.18 -31.79 8.33
CA LEU A 83 0.08 -31.16 7.94
C LEU A 83 1.22 -32.05 8.47
N GLN A 84 2.08 -32.50 7.56
CA GLN A 84 3.33 -33.16 7.91
C GLN A 84 4.06 -32.28 8.92
N LYS A 85 4.20 -32.77 10.15
CA LYS A 85 5.22 -32.28 11.06
C LYS A 85 6.55 -32.62 10.42
N ASP A 86 7.24 -31.60 9.92
CA ASP A 86 8.65 -31.72 9.61
C ASP A 86 9.43 -31.85 10.92
N ASP A 87 9.47 -33.06 11.46
CA ASP A 87 10.53 -33.51 12.35
C ASP A 87 11.80 -33.71 11.51
N THR A 88 12.43 -32.59 11.12
CA THR A 88 13.87 -32.59 10.86
C THR A 88 14.54 -31.80 11.96
N SER A 89 14.67 -32.44 13.12
CA SER A 89 15.65 -32.03 14.11
C SER A 89 17.04 -32.17 13.47
N TRP A 90 17.56 -31.10 12.86
CA TRP A 90 18.99 -31.05 12.55
C TRP A 90 19.73 -30.73 13.83
N SER A 91 19.83 -31.73 14.70
CA SER A 91 20.66 -31.67 15.90
C SER A 91 22.10 -31.39 15.49
N SER A 92 22.75 -30.48 16.20
CA SER A 92 24.19 -30.25 16.15
C SER A 92 24.95 -31.58 16.22
N SER A 93 25.42 -32.08 15.08
CA SER A 93 26.21 -33.30 15.04
C SER A 93 27.58 -33.04 15.63
N LYS A 94 27.88 -33.78 16.71
CA LYS A 94 29.17 -33.88 17.37
C LYS A 94 30.31 -34.06 16.35
N ALA A 95 31.44 -33.43 16.67
CA ALA A 95 32.72 -33.62 16.00
C ALA A 95 33.02 -35.11 15.75
N VAL A 96 33.10 -35.49 14.47
CA VAL A 96 33.68 -36.76 14.05
C VAL A 96 35.10 -36.45 13.58
N THR A 97 36.08 -36.77 14.41
CA THR A 97 37.48 -36.84 14.02
C THR A 97 37.68 -38.07 13.13
N GLY A 98 37.69 -37.88 11.82
CA GLY A 98 38.06 -38.87 10.82
C GLY A 98 38.98 -38.24 9.80
N ALA A 99 40.22 -38.72 9.73
CA ALA A 99 41.30 -38.15 8.93
C ALA A 99 40.96 -38.06 7.44
N ALA A 100 40.89 -36.84 6.90
CA ALA A 100 40.92 -36.59 5.47
C ALA A 100 42.38 -36.64 5.00
N LYS A 101 42.70 -37.62 4.16
CA LYS A 101 43.91 -37.62 3.33
C LYS A 101 43.59 -36.90 2.02
N ASP A 102 44.45 -35.94 1.70
CA ASP A 102 44.73 -35.38 0.37
C ASP A 102 43.55 -34.77 -0.39
N ALA A 103 43.28 -33.49 -0.10
CA ALA A 103 42.62 -32.57 -1.04
C ALA A 103 43.68 -31.60 -1.62
N PRO A 104 43.65 -31.27 -2.93
CA PRO A 104 44.65 -30.40 -3.51
C PRO A 104 44.48 -28.97 -3.01
N GLU A 105 45.56 -28.36 -2.53
CA GLU A 105 45.64 -26.91 -2.34
C GLU A 105 45.57 -26.22 -3.71
N SER A 106 44.38 -25.79 -4.12
CA SER A 106 44.21 -24.83 -5.22
C SER A 106 43.10 -23.82 -4.91
N SER A 107 43.51 -22.63 -4.48
CA SER A 107 42.89 -21.33 -4.79
C SER A 107 41.37 -21.18 -4.63
N GLY A 108 40.87 -21.06 -3.38
CA GLY A 108 39.50 -20.59 -3.08
C GLY A 108 39.20 -19.12 -3.45
N HIS A 109 40.13 -18.43 -4.13
CA HIS A 109 39.91 -17.08 -4.63
C HIS A 109 39.11 -17.04 -5.94
N GLY A 110 38.93 -18.15 -6.66
CA GLY A 110 38.32 -18.17 -8.00
C GLY A 110 36.79 -18.33 -8.03
N GLU A 111 36.24 -19.10 -7.10
CA GLU A 111 34.86 -19.63 -7.18
C GLU A 111 33.77 -18.54 -7.05
N PHE A 112 34.03 -17.48 -6.28
CA PHE A 112 33.08 -16.38 -6.06
C PHE A 112 33.59 -15.02 -6.55
N GLN A 113 34.55 -14.99 -7.50
CA GLN A 113 35.07 -13.73 -8.04
C GLN A 113 33.99 -12.90 -8.74
N GLU A 114 33.03 -13.56 -9.38
CA GLU A 114 31.92 -12.88 -10.05
C GLU A 114 31.11 -12.00 -9.08
N LEU A 115 30.90 -12.48 -7.84
CA LEU A 115 30.12 -11.76 -6.83
C LEU A 115 30.95 -10.69 -6.10
N THR A 116 32.22 -10.97 -5.82
CA THR A 116 33.08 -10.08 -5.01
C THR A 116 33.87 -9.07 -5.86
N GLY A 117 34.06 -9.37 -7.14
CA GLY A 117 35.06 -8.73 -8.00
C GLY A 117 36.51 -9.04 -7.58
N GLY A 118 36.73 -10.12 -6.84
CA GLY A 118 38.04 -10.50 -6.29
C GLY A 118 38.52 -9.60 -5.14
N ARG A 119 37.66 -8.73 -4.62
CA ARG A 119 37.98 -7.77 -3.54
C ARG A 119 37.77 -8.42 -2.17
N PRO A 120 38.49 -7.97 -1.13
CA PRO A 120 38.21 -8.36 0.23
C PRO A 120 36.85 -7.79 0.69
N ALA A 121 36.24 -8.45 1.68
CA ALA A 121 35.03 -7.96 2.34
C ALA A 121 35.27 -6.58 2.97
N VAL A 122 34.26 -5.73 2.93
CA VAL A 122 34.22 -4.45 3.65
C VAL A 122 33.63 -4.65 5.04
N GLN A 123 33.86 -3.71 5.94
CA GLN A 123 33.30 -3.75 7.30
C GLN A 123 32.10 -2.81 7.37
N ILE A 124 30.95 -3.34 7.78
CA ILE A 124 29.74 -2.56 8.06
C ILE A 124 29.34 -2.90 9.51
N PRO A 125 29.78 -2.11 10.49
CA PRO A 125 29.67 -2.48 11.91
C PRO A 125 28.23 -2.67 12.39
N GLN A 126 27.30 -1.88 11.87
CA GLN A 126 25.88 -1.94 12.23
C GLN A 126 25.13 -2.87 11.29
N THR A 127 24.56 -3.94 11.81
CA THR A 127 23.85 -4.94 11.00
C THR A 127 22.63 -4.37 10.31
N GLU A 128 21.95 -3.40 10.92
CA GLU A 128 20.86 -2.64 10.31
C GLU A 128 21.30 -1.86 9.05
N HIS A 129 22.58 -1.50 8.91
CA HIS A 129 23.12 -0.79 7.74
C HIS A 129 23.60 -1.72 6.62
N ARG A 130 23.42 -3.04 6.76
CA ARG A 130 23.84 -4.03 5.75
C ARG A 130 22.72 -4.33 4.74
N GLY A 131 22.26 -3.31 4.03
CA GLY A 131 21.28 -3.47 2.96
C GLY A 131 21.92 -3.96 1.65
N ILE A 132 21.26 -4.88 0.95
CA ILE A 132 21.66 -5.38 -0.37
C ILE A 132 21.00 -4.54 -1.48
N THR A 133 21.76 -4.12 -2.48
CA THR A 133 21.22 -3.39 -3.63
C THR A 133 20.61 -4.32 -4.67
N VAL A 134 19.72 -3.77 -5.51
CA VAL A 134 19.15 -4.52 -6.64
C VAL A 134 20.26 -4.97 -7.59
N ALA A 135 21.28 -4.15 -7.83
CA ALA A 135 22.43 -4.53 -8.64
C ALA A 135 23.16 -5.76 -8.07
N GLN A 136 23.39 -5.82 -6.75
CA GLN A 136 23.99 -6.98 -6.10
C GLN A 136 23.10 -8.22 -6.18
N LEU A 137 21.77 -8.08 -6.04
CA LEU A 137 20.82 -9.17 -6.25
C LEU A 137 20.84 -9.68 -7.69
N ARG A 138 20.96 -8.79 -8.69
CA ARG A 138 21.11 -9.17 -10.10
C ARG A 138 22.42 -9.91 -10.36
N SER A 139 23.51 -9.51 -9.71
CA SER A 139 24.78 -10.27 -9.74
C SER A 139 24.62 -11.66 -9.14
N LEU A 140 23.90 -11.81 -8.03
CA LEU A 140 23.57 -13.12 -7.46
C LEU A 140 22.76 -13.98 -8.44
N ARG A 141 21.73 -13.40 -9.08
CA ARG A 141 20.98 -14.10 -10.14
C ARG A 141 21.89 -14.56 -11.27
N GLY A 142 22.75 -13.68 -11.79
CA GLY A 142 23.69 -14.02 -12.86
C GLY A 142 24.61 -15.17 -12.47
N PHE A 143 25.16 -15.11 -11.26
CA PHE A 143 26.00 -16.18 -10.71
C PHE A 143 25.25 -17.51 -10.65
N LEU A 144 24.03 -17.55 -10.10
CA LEU A 144 23.25 -18.79 -10.01
C LEU A 144 22.95 -19.38 -11.40
N GLN A 145 22.63 -18.53 -12.38
CA GLN A 145 22.40 -18.95 -13.76
C GLN A 145 23.67 -19.47 -14.44
N HIS A 146 24.84 -18.91 -14.14
CA HIS A 146 26.12 -19.43 -14.63
C HIS A 146 26.51 -20.76 -13.99
N GLN A 147 26.07 -21.02 -12.75
CA GLN A 147 26.32 -22.28 -12.05
C GLN A 147 25.41 -23.42 -12.52
N SER A 148 24.27 -23.12 -13.17
CA SER A 148 23.39 -24.14 -13.74
C SER A 148 23.89 -24.65 -15.09
N ASP A 149 23.62 -25.92 -15.37
CA ASP A 149 23.90 -26.51 -16.69
C ASP A 149 22.86 -26.09 -17.77
N GLU A 150 22.99 -26.63 -18.98
CA GLU A 150 22.08 -26.34 -20.10
C GLU A 150 20.61 -26.72 -19.82
N ALA A 151 20.38 -27.65 -18.89
CA ALA A 151 19.04 -28.04 -18.45
C ALA A 151 18.51 -27.17 -17.29
N GLY A 152 19.31 -26.23 -16.79
CA GLY A 152 18.95 -25.38 -15.64
C GLY A 152 19.20 -26.05 -14.29
N ILE A 153 19.97 -27.15 -14.23
CA ILE A 153 20.23 -27.89 -13.00
C ILE A 153 21.48 -27.32 -12.31
N LEU A 154 21.35 -27.02 -11.01
CA LEU A 154 22.47 -26.63 -10.15
C LEU A 154 23.24 -27.88 -9.68
N GLN A 155 24.40 -28.09 -10.27
CA GLN A 155 25.23 -29.27 -10.00
C GLN A 155 25.79 -29.25 -8.57
N GLY A 156 25.63 -30.37 -7.84
CA GLY A 156 26.10 -30.50 -6.46
C GLY A 156 25.22 -29.83 -5.39
N TRP A 157 24.07 -29.27 -5.78
CA TRP A 157 23.08 -28.75 -4.85
C TRP A 157 22.10 -29.85 -4.47
N ASN A 158 21.89 -30.04 -3.17
CA ASN A 158 20.99 -31.07 -2.68
C ASN A 158 19.54 -30.54 -2.65
N GLY A 159 18.62 -31.31 -3.25
CA GLY A 159 17.19 -31.13 -3.09
C GLY A 159 16.69 -31.57 -1.71
N PRO A 160 15.36 -31.52 -1.48
CA PRO A 160 14.73 -32.07 -0.28
C PRO A 160 15.09 -33.53 0.00
N THR A 161 15.38 -34.30 -1.06
CA THR A 161 15.91 -35.66 -0.98
C THR A 161 17.29 -35.75 -1.66
N PRO A 162 18.19 -36.66 -1.22
CA PRO A 162 19.56 -36.77 -1.75
C PRO A 162 19.66 -37.03 -3.25
N ASP A 163 18.61 -37.60 -3.86
CA ASP A 163 18.58 -37.97 -5.28
C ASP A 163 17.90 -36.90 -6.17
N GLU A 164 17.38 -35.82 -5.57
CA GLU A 164 16.62 -34.80 -6.28
C GLU A 164 17.53 -33.65 -6.74
N SER A 165 17.62 -33.48 -8.06
CA SER A 165 18.31 -32.35 -8.68
C SER A 165 17.57 -31.04 -8.43
N VAL A 166 18.32 -29.97 -8.17
CA VAL A 166 17.75 -28.65 -7.92
C VAL A 166 17.79 -27.81 -9.20
N MET A 167 16.62 -27.44 -9.71
CA MET A 167 16.50 -26.48 -10.80
C MET A 167 16.81 -25.06 -10.30
N VAL A 168 17.53 -24.25 -11.07
CA VAL A 168 17.87 -22.87 -10.68
C VAL A 168 16.63 -22.01 -10.45
N GLU A 169 15.55 -22.26 -11.20
CA GLU A 169 14.25 -21.62 -11.01
C GLU A 169 13.51 -22.05 -9.75
N ALA A 170 13.88 -23.19 -9.15
CA ALA A 170 13.28 -23.72 -7.92
C ALA A 170 14.19 -23.55 -6.69
N ALA A 171 15.46 -23.16 -6.90
CA ALA A 171 16.42 -22.96 -5.83
C ALA A 171 15.95 -21.88 -4.86
N ASN A 172 15.92 -22.20 -3.57
CA ASN A 172 15.44 -21.31 -2.53
C ASN A 172 16.59 -20.74 -1.67
N LEU A 173 16.26 -19.82 -0.77
CA LEU A 173 17.27 -19.12 0.01
C LEU A 173 17.96 -20.00 1.06
N TYR A 174 17.37 -21.12 1.50
CA TYR A 174 18.09 -22.11 2.32
C TYR A 174 19.25 -22.73 1.56
N GLN A 175 19.02 -23.10 0.30
CA GLN A 175 20.04 -23.70 -0.56
C GLN A 175 21.10 -22.67 -0.95
N VAL A 176 20.70 -21.45 -1.32
CA VAL A 176 21.63 -20.33 -1.58
C VAL A 176 22.46 -20.02 -0.34
N ASN A 177 21.88 -20.06 0.86
CA ASN A 177 22.62 -19.87 2.09
C ASN A 177 23.72 -20.93 2.25
N ASN A 178 23.38 -22.20 2.07
CA ASN A 178 24.31 -23.31 2.28
C ASN A 178 25.40 -23.41 1.21
N CYS A 179 25.04 -23.18 -0.05
CA CYS A 179 25.92 -23.40 -1.19
C CYS A 179 26.67 -22.13 -1.64
N VAL A 180 26.21 -20.94 -1.26
CA VAL A 180 26.81 -19.67 -1.68
C VAL A 180 27.19 -18.80 -0.48
N ILE A 181 26.22 -18.37 0.34
CA ILE A 181 26.48 -17.37 1.39
C ILE A 181 27.48 -17.89 2.41
N MET A 182 27.26 -19.09 2.95
CA MET A 182 28.11 -19.67 3.98
C MET A 182 29.55 -19.90 3.48
N PRO A 183 29.80 -20.56 2.32
CA PRO A 183 31.14 -20.69 1.78
C PRO A 183 31.83 -19.35 1.48
N LEU A 184 31.13 -18.43 0.81
CA LEU A 184 31.68 -17.13 0.40
C LEU A 184 32.12 -16.28 1.60
N THR A 185 31.35 -16.33 2.69
CA THR A 185 31.60 -15.51 3.90
C THR A 185 32.59 -16.15 4.88
N GLU A 186 33.04 -17.39 4.65
CA GLU A 186 33.87 -18.14 5.58
C GLU A 186 35.17 -17.42 5.95
N ARG A 187 35.91 -16.99 4.93
CA ARG A 187 37.23 -16.39 5.12
C ARG A 187 37.15 -15.02 5.78
N GLY A 188 36.09 -14.27 5.50
CA GLY A 188 35.87 -12.94 6.07
C GLY A 188 35.16 -12.95 7.42
N ASN A 189 34.54 -14.08 7.79
CA ASN A 189 33.62 -14.20 8.93
C ASN A 189 32.67 -12.99 9.03
N CYS A 190 31.97 -12.71 7.94
CA CYS A 190 31.17 -11.50 7.72
C CYS A 190 29.80 -11.85 7.14
N SER A 191 28.94 -10.86 6.97
CA SER A 191 27.68 -11.01 6.22
C SER A 191 27.91 -11.12 4.70
N TYR A 192 26.90 -11.57 3.96
CA TYR A 192 26.96 -11.58 2.49
C TYR A 192 27.16 -10.17 1.93
N VAL A 193 26.42 -9.19 2.45
CA VAL A 193 26.51 -7.78 2.01
C VAL A 193 27.92 -7.23 2.21
N GLU A 194 28.54 -7.46 3.37
CA GLU A 194 29.93 -7.07 3.61
C GLU A 194 30.90 -7.70 2.61
N ALA A 195 30.65 -8.93 2.16
CA ALA A 195 31.51 -9.60 1.19
C ALA A 195 31.34 -9.07 -0.25
N VAL A 196 30.15 -8.61 -0.64
CA VAL A 196 29.88 -8.15 -2.03
C VAL A 196 29.89 -6.63 -2.20
N ALA A 197 29.75 -5.86 -1.12
CA ALA A 197 29.67 -4.40 -1.18
C ALA A 197 30.96 -3.75 -1.71
N LYS A 198 30.78 -2.56 -2.30
CA LYS A 198 31.87 -1.69 -2.78
C LYS A 198 32.11 -0.55 -1.81
N ASP A 199 31.03 0.07 -1.39
CA ASP A 199 31.02 1.22 -0.51
C ASP A 199 30.09 0.92 0.67
N PRO A 200 30.63 0.79 1.90
CA PRO A 200 29.85 0.61 3.13
C PRO A 200 28.77 1.68 3.32
N GLU A 201 29.07 2.94 3.00
CA GLU A 201 28.17 4.07 3.24
C GLU A 201 26.94 4.04 2.30
N ALA A 202 27.06 3.32 1.19
CA ALA A 202 25.98 3.13 0.23
C ALA A 202 25.03 1.97 0.59
N GLN A 203 25.24 1.26 1.71
CA GLN A 203 24.43 0.07 2.08
C GLN A 203 23.29 0.36 3.05
N ARG A 204 23.10 1.61 3.50
CA ARG A 204 21.96 1.96 4.37
C ARG A 204 20.62 1.62 3.68
N PRO A 205 19.79 0.72 4.23
CA PRO A 205 18.58 0.28 3.56
C PRO A 205 17.48 1.36 3.53
N ILE A 206 16.66 1.29 2.49
CA ILE A 206 15.42 2.09 2.35
C ILE A 206 14.20 1.25 2.75
N PHE A 207 14.20 -0.04 2.44
CA PHE A 207 13.13 -0.98 2.78
C PHE A 207 13.69 -2.21 3.50
N LEU A 208 12.93 -2.73 4.46
CA LEU A 208 13.10 -4.08 4.98
C LEU A 208 12.26 -5.05 4.15
N VAL A 209 12.79 -6.23 3.82
CA VAL A 209 12.04 -7.27 3.10
C VAL A 209 11.60 -8.37 4.07
N SER A 210 10.29 -8.47 4.30
CA SER A 210 9.67 -9.54 5.08
C SER A 210 9.27 -10.68 4.14
N HIS A 211 9.87 -11.86 4.32
CA HIS A 211 9.67 -12.96 3.37
C HIS A 211 9.96 -14.35 3.95
N TRP A 212 9.66 -15.39 3.16
CA TRP A 212 9.95 -16.77 3.49
C TRP A 212 11.11 -17.32 2.65
N TRP A 213 12.06 -18.00 3.30
CA TRP A 213 13.28 -18.48 2.65
C TRP A 213 13.08 -19.65 1.68
N GLY A 214 11.97 -20.38 1.77
CA GLY A 214 11.72 -21.53 0.90
C GLY A 214 11.09 -21.18 -0.44
N GLU A 215 10.76 -19.90 -0.69
CA GLU A 215 10.36 -19.46 -2.02
C GLU A 215 11.56 -19.45 -2.98
N PRO A 216 11.35 -19.60 -4.29
CA PRO A 216 12.43 -19.48 -5.24
C PRO A 216 13.15 -18.14 -5.14
N VAL A 217 14.48 -18.17 -5.01
CA VAL A 217 15.29 -16.96 -4.88
C VAL A 217 15.17 -16.05 -6.10
N LEU A 218 14.92 -16.63 -7.28
CA LEU A 218 14.69 -15.86 -8.50
C LEU A 218 13.34 -15.15 -8.49
N ASP A 219 12.31 -15.71 -7.84
CA ASP A 219 11.03 -15.01 -7.62
C ASP A 219 11.20 -13.85 -6.63
N PHE A 220 11.90 -14.08 -5.53
CA PHE A 220 12.29 -13.02 -4.59
C PHE A 220 12.98 -11.85 -5.32
N ILE A 221 14.00 -12.15 -6.15
CA ILE A 221 14.73 -11.12 -6.90
C ILE A 221 13.80 -10.41 -7.89
N ARG A 222 12.90 -11.12 -8.58
CA ARG A 222 11.89 -10.51 -9.48
C ARG A 222 11.00 -9.51 -8.73
N CYS A 223 10.53 -9.86 -7.54
CA CYS A 223 9.72 -8.97 -6.69
C CYS A 223 10.49 -7.71 -6.28
N VAL A 224 11.73 -7.85 -5.81
CA VAL A 224 12.56 -6.70 -5.42
C VAL A 224 12.91 -5.82 -6.63
N ASP A 225 13.25 -6.41 -7.77
CA ASP A 225 13.50 -5.71 -9.04
C ASP A 225 12.29 -4.86 -9.45
N ARG A 226 11.10 -5.48 -9.45
CA ARG A 226 9.86 -4.84 -9.85
C ARG A 226 9.44 -3.75 -8.87
N HIS A 227 9.59 -3.98 -7.57
CA HIS A 227 9.32 -2.99 -6.54
C HIS A 227 10.23 -1.77 -6.68
N ALA A 228 11.55 -1.97 -6.84
CA ALA A 228 12.49 -0.88 -7.05
C ALA A 228 12.15 -0.04 -8.28
N ALA A 229 11.87 -0.68 -9.42
CA ALA A 229 11.45 0.01 -10.64
C ALA A 229 10.16 0.82 -10.44
N THR A 230 9.19 0.23 -9.75
CA THR A 230 7.88 0.84 -9.48
C THR A 230 7.98 2.07 -8.58
N ARG A 231 8.80 2.00 -7.53
CA ARG A 231 9.07 3.11 -6.60
C ARG A 231 10.10 4.12 -7.14
N ALA A 232 10.58 3.94 -8.38
CA ALA A 232 11.68 4.73 -8.97
C ALA A 232 12.95 4.76 -8.12
N LEU A 233 13.26 3.63 -7.47
CA LEU A 233 14.45 3.44 -6.65
C LEU A 233 15.64 3.02 -7.52
N SER A 234 16.81 3.58 -7.20
CA SER A 234 18.05 3.33 -7.94
C SER A 234 18.56 1.91 -7.68
N PRO A 235 18.83 1.10 -8.72
CA PRO A 235 19.33 -0.25 -8.53
C PRO A 235 20.67 -0.33 -7.79
N ASP A 236 21.49 0.72 -7.86
CA ASP A 236 22.85 0.77 -7.31
C ASP A 236 22.92 1.46 -5.94
N SER A 237 21.92 2.27 -5.58
CA SER A 237 21.99 3.15 -4.40
C SER A 237 20.71 3.16 -3.56
N SER A 238 19.82 2.19 -3.76
CA SER A 238 18.62 1.98 -2.95
C SER A 238 18.60 0.55 -2.38
N PRO A 239 19.32 0.31 -1.27
CA PRO A 239 19.47 -1.02 -0.70
C PRO A 239 18.21 -1.48 0.04
N TYR A 240 18.05 -2.80 0.11
CA TYR A 240 17.01 -3.52 0.84
C TYR A 240 17.64 -4.30 1.98
N TRP A 241 17.10 -4.19 3.19
CA TRP A 241 17.53 -5.05 4.29
C TRP A 241 16.84 -6.40 4.18
N VAL A 242 17.63 -7.47 4.11
CA VAL A 242 17.13 -8.85 3.98
C VAL A 242 17.91 -9.72 4.95
N CYS A 243 17.20 -10.43 5.82
CA CYS A 243 17.80 -11.12 6.95
C CYS A 243 18.90 -12.13 6.58
N ALA A 244 18.78 -12.82 5.44
CA ALA A 244 19.79 -13.78 4.98
C ALA A 244 21.11 -13.10 4.54
N TYR A 245 21.00 -11.92 3.92
CA TYR A 245 22.15 -11.23 3.34
C TYR A 245 22.82 -10.29 4.35
N ALA A 246 22.04 -9.69 5.26
CA ALA A 246 22.50 -8.70 6.23
C ALA A 246 23.12 -9.33 7.49
N ASN A 247 22.51 -10.37 8.04
CA ASN A 247 23.04 -11.03 9.22
C ASN A 247 24.29 -11.85 8.86
N ASN A 248 25.27 -11.88 9.78
CA ASN A 248 26.33 -12.87 9.70
C ASN A 248 25.75 -14.27 10.00
N GLN A 249 25.57 -15.07 8.95
CA GLN A 249 24.95 -16.41 9.05
C GLN A 249 25.75 -17.39 9.90
N ARG A 250 27.04 -17.10 10.14
CA ARG A 250 27.92 -17.88 11.03
C ARG A 250 27.81 -17.46 12.50
N GLN A 251 27.16 -16.32 12.78
CA GLN A 251 27.01 -15.74 14.12
C GLN A 251 25.56 -15.30 14.42
N LEU A 252 24.56 -15.98 13.85
CA LEU A 252 23.14 -15.63 13.98
C LEU A 252 22.68 -15.41 15.43
N GLY A 253 23.16 -16.23 16.37
CA GLY A 253 22.79 -16.07 17.78
C GLY A 253 23.17 -14.70 18.37
N THR A 254 24.25 -14.09 17.89
CA THR A 254 24.69 -12.74 18.30
C THR A 254 23.88 -11.65 17.59
N GLU A 255 23.56 -11.86 16.31
CA GLU A 255 22.86 -10.87 15.47
C GLU A 255 21.37 -10.72 15.81
N VAL A 256 20.71 -11.83 16.15
CA VAL A 256 19.29 -11.85 16.52
C VAL A 256 19.10 -11.53 18.00
N GLY A 257 20.00 -12.03 18.85
CA GLY A 257 19.93 -11.88 20.31
C GLY A 257 18.70 -12.55 20.94
N ALA A 258 18.59 -12.45 22.27
CA ALA A 258 17.43 -12.98 23.01
C ALA A 258 16.25 -11.99 23.11
N ASP A 259 16.52 -10.71 22.92
CA ASP A 259 15.54 -9.62 22.99
C ASP A 259 15.15 -9.19 21.57
N SER A 260 13.95 -9.57 21.13
CA SER A 260 13.48 -9.30 19.76
C SER A 260 13.46 -7.81 19.42
N ARG A 261 13.31 -6.92 20.41
CA ARG A 261 13.36 -5.45 20.23
C ARG A 261 14.78 -4.88 20.19
N LYS A 262 15.80 -5.71 20.30
CA LYS A 262 17.21 -5.37 20.04
C LYS A 262 17.81 -6.19 18.92
N SER A 263 17.00 -7.03 18.29
CA SER A 263 17.40 -7.83 17.15
C SER A 263 17.76 -6.92 15.96
N SER A 264 18.62 -7.43 15.08
CA SER A 264 18.93 -6.76 13.82
C SER A 264 17.69 -6.44 12.99
N PHE A 265 16.63 -7.26 13.07
CA PHE A 265 15.33 -7.04 12.44
C PHE A 265 14.66 -5.74 12.93
N PHE A 266 14.57 -5.57 14.26
CA PHE A 266 13.96 -4.37 14.86
C PHE A 266 14.74 -3.11 14.50
N ASN A 267 16.07 -3.17 14.57
CA ASN A 267 16.92 -2.03 14.24
C ASN A 267 16.80 -1.67 12.76
N ALA A 268 16.81 -2.64 11.85
CA ALA A 268 16.62 -2.42 10.42
C ALA A 268 15.26 -1.80 10.09
N LEU A 269 14.20 -2.30 10.75
CA LEU A 269 12.86 -1.73 10.60
C LEU A 269 12.82 -0.25 11.05
N SER A 270 13.48 0.07 12.17
CA SER A 270 13.48 1.43 12.74
C SER A 270 14.12 2.50 11.85
N ILE A 271 15.02 2.10 10.94
CA ILE A 271 15.72 3.01 10.02
C ILE A 271 15.19 2.98 8.59
N SER A 272 14.32 2.01 8.26
CA SER A 272 13.70 1.83 6.95
C SER A 272 12.51 2.77 6.77
N ASP A 273 12.20 3.13 5.53
CA ASP A 273 11.03 3.93 5.17
C ASP A 273 9.76 3.07 5.03
N GLY A 274 9.94 1.76 4.85
CA GLY A 274 8.85 0.79 4.79
C GLY A 274 9.29 -0.67 4.79
N VAL A 275 8.30 -1.55 4.68
CA VAL A 275 8.44 -2.99 4.53
C VAL A 275 7.90 -3.43 3.18
N LEU A 276 8.67 -4.25 2.48
CA LEU A 276 8.22 -5.04 1.34
C LEU A 276 7.93 -6.46 1.83
N LEU A 277 6.65 -6.82 1.90
CA LEU A 277 6.20 -8.18 2.18
C LEU A 277 6.15 -8.98 0.88
N ILE A 278 6.94 -10.04 0.76
CA ILE A 278 6.90 -10.94 -0.39
C ILE A 278 6.16 -12.21 0.01
N LEU A 279 5.07 -12.51 -0.71
CA LEU A 279 4.23 -13.68 -0.53
C LEU A 279 4.57 -14.74 -1.58
N ASP A 280 4.62 -16.00 -1.14
CA ASP A 280 4.79 -17.16 -2.00
C ASP A 280 3.51 -17.47 -2.79
N ASN A 281 3.66 -17.56 -4.12
CA ASN A 281 2.55 -17.75 -5.05
C ASN A 281 1.91 -19.15 -5.00
N ILE A 282 2.72 -20.17 -4.71
CA ILE A 282 2.28 -21.58 -4.72
C ILE A 282 1.84 -22.03 -3.32
N GLY A 283 2.32 -21.36 -2.28
CA GLY A 283 2.02 -21.73 -0.89
C GLY A 283 0.93 -20.88 -0.25
N PRO A 284 0.66 -21.12 1.04
CA PRO A 284 -0.48 -20.56 1.76
C PRO A 284 -0.24 -19.11 2.22
N ALA A 285 0.54 -18.31 1.48
CA ALA A 285 1.13 -17.07 1.98
C ALA A 285 1.91 -17.33 3.30
N THR A 286 2.90 -18.22 3.20
CA THR A 286 3.76 -18.70 4.29
C THR A 286 4.28 -17.62 5.23
N PRO A 287 4.64 -16.40 4.78
CA PRO A 287 4.99 -15.31 5.69
C PRO A 287 3.97 -15.07 6.82
N PHE A 288 2.66 -15.20 6.57
CA PHE A 288 1.63 -15.04 7.62
C PHE A 288 1.61 -16.16 8.66
N ARG A 289 2.31 -17.26 8.40
CA ARG A 289 2.48 -18.38 9.33
C ARG A 289 3.83 -18.35 10.03
N ARG A 290 4.67 -17.35 9.75
CA ARG A 290 5.99 -17.19 10.38
C ARG A 290 5.92 -16.07 11.40
N VAL A 291 6.15 -16.40 12.67
CA VAL A 291 5.99 -15.44 13.77
C VAL A 291 6.97 -14.26 13.67
N TRP A 292 8.15 -14.46 13.07
CA TRP A 292 9.10 -13.39 12.75
C TRP A 292 8.56 -12.40 11.71
N CYS A 293 7.89 -12.89 10.66
CA CYS A 293 7.23 -12.02 9.68
C CYS A 293 6.03 -11.30 10.32
N CYS A 294 5.25 -12.01 11.14
CA CYS A 294 4.16 -11.39 11.92
C CYS A 294 4.68 -10.32 12.88
N PHE A 295 5.88 -10.45 13.44
CA PHE A 295 6.53 -9.43 14.26
C PHE A 295 6.84 -8.16 13.45
N GLU A 296 7.48 -8.31 12.30
CA GLU A 296 7.80 -7.19 11.40
C GLU A 296 6.52 -6.46 10.96
N LEU A 297 5.48 -7.22 10.62
CA LEU A 297 4.17 -6.71 10.27
C LEU A 297 3.46 -6.02 11.46
N ALA A 298 3.50 -6.62 12.65
CA ALA A 298 2.93 -6.03 13.87
C ALA A 298 3.59 -4.69 14.20
N LEU A 299 4.91 -4.61 14.11
CA LEU A 299 5.65 -3.38 14.36
C LEU A 299 5.35 -2.32 13.30
N THR A 300 5.26 -2.71 12.03
CA THR A 300 4.84 -1.82 10.94
C THR A 300 3.45 -1.24 11.18
N CYS A 301 2.52 -2.06 11.68
CA CYS A 301 1.11 -1.70 11.82
C CYS A 301 0.76 -0.95 13.11
N VAL A 302 1.48 -1.20 14.22
CA VAL A 302 1.15 -0.66 15.55
C VAL A 302 2.08 0.49 15.98
N ALA A 303 3.15 0.76 15.21
CA ALA A 303 4.09 1.85 15.50
C ALA A 303 3.45 3.25 15.56
N ASP A 304 2.29 3.46 14.91
CA ASP A 304 1.50 4.71 14.97
C ASP A 304 1.17 5.14 16.42
N SER A 305 1.13 4.20 17.37
CA SER A 305 0.85 4.47 18.79
C SER A 305 2.04 5.07 19.57
N SER A 306 3.23 5.13 18.97
CA SER A 306 4.49 5.49 19.66
C SER A 306 5.17 6.77 19.15
N GLY A 307 4.52 7.54 18.27
CA GLY A 307 5.05 8.80 17.74
C GLY A 307 6.17 8.65 16.71
N GLY A 308 6.38 7.45 16.17
CA GLY A 308 7.25 7.20 15.02
C GLY A 308 6.61 7.62 13.70
N ARG A 309 7.41 7.74 12.64
CA ARG A 309 6.90 7.91 11.27
C ARG A 309 6.14 6.64 10.84
N PRO A 310 4.96 6.75 10.21
CA PRO A 310 4.28 5.57 9.66
C PRO A 310 5.15 4.96 8.57
N LEU A 311 5.36 3.65 8.66
CA LEU A 311 6.12 2.86 7.68
C LEU A 311 5.21 2.49 6.51
N LEU A 312 5.74 2.57 5.29
CA LEU A 312 5.04 2.05 4.11
C LEU A 312 4.96 0.51 4.19
N LEU A 313 3.85 -0.08 3.73
CA LEU A 313 3.73 -1.53 3.57
C LEU A 313 3.36 -1.86 2.13
N ASP A 314 4.34 -2.37 1.39
CA ASP A 314 4.16 -2.87 0.02
C ASP A 314 4.12 -4.39 0.02
N ILE A 315 3.32 -4.95 -0.88
CA ILE A 315 3.10 -6.39 -0.96
C ILE A 315 3.45 -6.85 -2.38
N ALA A 316 4.28 -7.88 -2.48
CA ALA A 316 4.68 -8.48 -3.74
C ALA A 316 4.41 -9.97 -3.76
N THR A 317 4.23 -10.50 -4.96
CA THR A 317 4.24 -11.94 -5.25
C THR A 317 4.72 -12.11 -6.69
N VAL A 318 4.99 -13.34 -7.09
CA VAL A 318 5.05 -13.69 -8.52
C VAL A 318 3.75 -14.34 -8.95
N LYS A 319 3.33 -14.14 -10.19
CA LYS A 319 2.22 -14.85 -10.83
C LYS A 319 2.60 -15.04 -12.30
N ASP A 320 2.48 -16.25 -12.82
CA ASP A 320 2.80 -16.58 -14.21
C ASP A 320 4.21 -16.09 -14.65
N GLY A 321 5.18 -16.16 -13.73
CA GLY A 321 6.57 -15.74 -13.93
C GLY A 321 6.81 -14.22 -13.88
N GLN A 322 5.78 -13.41 -13.61
CA GLN A 322 5.86 -11.95 -13.47
C GLN A 322 5.62 -11.50 -12.04
N ALA A 323 6.34 -10.47 -11.59
CA ALA A 323 6.13 -9.89 -10.27
C ALA A 323 4.88 -8.98 -10.27
N GLU A 324 3.96 -9.28 -9.38
CA GLU A 324 2.75 -8.52 -9.09
C GLU A 324 2.96 -7.72 -7.80
N LEU A 325 2.44 -6.49 -7.75
CA LEU A 325 2.62 -5.58 -6.63
C LEU A 325 1.30 -4.96 -6.19
N ILE A 326 1.20 -4.69 -4.90
CA ILE A 326 0.30 -3.71 -4.30
C ILE A 326 1.21 -2.75 -3.52
N THR A 327 1.06 -1.44 -3.75
CA THR A 327 1.80 -0.42 -3.01
C THR A 327 0.92 0.38 -2.07
N ASP A 328 1.46 0.79 -0.92
CA ASP A 328 0.85 1.87 -0.13
C ASP A 328 1.09 3.22 -0.82
N GLY A 329 -0.01 3.85 -1.27
CA GLY A 329 0.01 5.07 -2.07
C GLY A 329 0.47 4.90 -3.53
N LEU A 330 0.69 6.03 -4.20
CA LEU A 330 1.28 6.12 -5.54
C LEU A 330 2.80 5.85 -5.48
N ALA A 331 3.35 5.29 -6.55
CA ALA A 331 4.77 4.96 -6.63
C ALA A 331 5.44 5.54 -7.88
N GLY A 332 6.67 6.04 -7.72
CA GLY A 332 7.54 6.48 -8.82
C GLY A 332 6.86 7.47 -9.77
N SER A 333 6.75 7.11 -11.05
CA SER A 333 6.15 7.95 -12.09
C SER A 333 4.67 8.27 -11.87
N GLU A 334 3.95 7.46 -11.08
CA GLU A 334 2.54 7.69 -10.80
C GLU A 334 2.32 8.96 -10.00
N VAL A 335 3.26 9.30 -9.09
CA VAL A 335 3.20 10.55 -8.32
C VAL A 335 3.28 11.75 -9.27
N GLN A 336 4.28 11.77 -10.15
CA GLN A 336 4.46 12.85 -11.11
C GLN A 336 3.30 12.94 -12.10
N LEU A 337 2.76 11.79 -12.50
CA LEU A 337 1.63 11.74 -13.42
C LEU A 337 0.36 12.29 -12.77
N GLU A 338 0.12 11.97 -11.50
CA GLU A 338 -1.01 12.52 -10.75
C GLU A 338 -0.88 14.04 -10.55
N GLU A 339 0.31 14.54 -10.21
CA GLU A 339 0.58 15.98 -10.12
C GLU A 339 0.28 16.69 -11.45
N ASN A 340 0.67 16.09 -12.58
CA ASN A 340 0.37 16.61 -13.90
C ASN A 340 -1.13 16.54 -14.24
N TYR A 341 -1.80 15.44 -13.87
CA TYR A 341 -3.24 15.25 -14.08
C TYR A 341 -4.06 16.31 -13.33
N GLN A 342 -3.67 16.61 -12.09
CA GLN A 342 -4.31 17.67 -11.29
C GLN A 342 -4.19 19.06 -11.95
N GLN A 343 -3.08 19.34 -12.63
CA GLN A 343 -2.90 20.60 -13.38
C GLN A 343 -3.61 20.57 -14.75
N PHE A 344 -3.53 19.46 -15.47
CA PHE A 344 -4.01 19.29 -16.84
C PHE A 344 -4.75 17.94 -17.02
N PRO A 345 -6.05 17.86 -16.71
CA PRO A 345 -6.81 16.59 -16.66
C PRO A 345 -7.30 16.12 -18.04
N PHE A 346 -6.43 16.23 -19.05
CA PHE A 346 -6.64 15.68 -20.38
C PHE A 346 -5.71 14.48 -20.67
N GLY A 347 -4.91 14.06 -19.67
CA GLY A 347 -3.97 12.95 -19.73
C GLY A 347 -4.33 11.79 -18.79
N ALA A 348 -3.42 10.81 -18.69
CA ALA A 348 -3.56 9.70 -17.76
C ALA A 348 -3.38 10.17 -16.30
N SER A 349 -4.16 9.62 -15.36
CA SER A 349 -3.97 9.85 -13.92
C SER A 349 -2.96 8.85 -13.36
N GLY A 350 -2.22 9.25 -12.31
CA GLY A 350 -1.35 8.34 -11.57
C GLY A 350 -2.14 7.21 -10.89
N TRP A 351 -3.35 7.52 -10.43
CA TRP A 351 -4.27 6.52 -9.88
C TRP A 351 -4.75 5.50 -10.93
N ASP A 352 -4.87 5.90 -12.19
CA ASP A 352 -5.21 4.97 -13.29
C ASP A 352 -4.08 3.96 -13.51
N LEU A 353 -2.85 4.45 -13.64
CA LEU A 353 -1.68 3.58 -13.80
C LEU A 353 -1.52 2.62 -12.62
N LYS A 354 -1.68 3.12 -11.39
CA LYS A 354 -1.68 2.26 -10.19
C LYS A 354 -2.77 1.19 -10.29
N SER A 355 -3.98 1.59 -10.66
CA SER A 355 -5.11 0.67 -10.84
C SER A 355 -4.81 -0.45 -11.82
N GLU A 356 -4.32 -0.09 -13.00
CA GLU A 356 -4.01 -1.03 -14.07
C GLU A 356 -2.89 -2.00 -13.64
N ARG A 357 -1.87 -1.48 -12.95
CA ARG A 357 -0.75 -2.27 -12.43
C ARG A 357 -1.19 -3.29 -11.36
N GLU A 358 -2.10 -2.91 -10.49
CA GLU A 358 -2.50 -3.73 -9.33
C GLU A 358 -3.67 -4.68 -9.63
N ALA A 359 -4.37 -4.49 -10.76
CA ALA A 359 -5.53 -5.29 -11.15
C ALA A 359 -5.23 -6.80 -11.22
N THR A 360 -4.03 -7.17 -11.64
CA THR A 360 -3.59 -8.56 -11.84
C THR A 360 -3.15 -9.27 -10.56
N PHE A 361 -3.05 -8.55 -9.43
CA PHE A 361 -2.64 -9.13 -8.15
C PHE A 361 -3.58 -10.27 -7.71
N PRO A 362 -3.06 -11.43 -7.24
CA PRO A 362 -3.88 -12.59 -6.95
C PRO A 362 -4.91 -12.38 -5.83
N THR A 363 -6.20 -12.56 -6.15
CA THR A 363 -7.31 -12.39 -5.19
C THR A 363 -7.26 -13.41 -4.05
N ASN A 364 -6.77 -14.62 -4.29
CA ASN A 364 -6.61 -15.64 -3.25
C ASN A 364 -5.62 -15.19 -2.16
N LEU A 365 -4.54 -14.47 -2.51
CA LEU A 365 -3.60 -13.95 -1.51
C LEU A 365 -4.23 -12.83 -0.67
N VAL A 366 -5.09 -12.01 -1.27
CA VAL A 366 -5.92 -11.04 -0.52
C VAL A 366 -6.82 -11.77 0.48
N GLN A 367 -7.50 -12.84 0.08
CA GLN A 367 -8.35 -13.63 0.96
C GLN A 367 -7.57 -14.21 2.15
N VAL A 368 -6.37 -14.74 1.92
CA VAL A 368 -5.50 -15.21 3.01
C VAL A 368 -5.11 -14.05 3.93
N GLY A 369 -4.79 -12.88 3.38
CA GLY A 369 -4.51 -11.66 4.14
C GLY A 369 -5.68 -11.20 5.03
N LEU A 370 -6.91 -11.33 4.55
CA LEU A 370 -8.13 -11.02 5.31
C LEU A 370 -8.41 -12.02 6.45
N ALA A 371 -7.70 -13.16 6.48
CA ALA A 371 -7.86 -14.22 7.47
C ALA A 371 -6.66 -14.36 8.44
N ILE A 372 -5.66 -13.46 8.38
CA ILE A 372 -4.44 -13.55 9.20
C ILE A 372 -4.77 -13.63 10.70
N ARG A 373 -4.11 -14.56 11.40
CA ARG A 373 -4.12 -14.71 12.87
C ARG A 373 -2.69 -14.89 13.39
N ILE A 374 -2.11 -13.86 13.99
CA ILE A 374 -0.69 -13.89 14.37
C ILE A 374 -0.34 -14.92 15.46
N LEU A 375 -1.33 -15.32 16.27
CA LEU A 375 -1.14 -16.36 17.28
C LEU A 375 -0.96 -17.77 16.66
N GLU A 376 -1.43 -17.97 15.43
CA GLU A 376 -1.27 -19.22 14.68
C GLU A 376 0.08 -19.30 13.98
N ALA A 377 0.87 -18.22 14.01
CA ALA A 377 2.20 -18.21 13.42
C ALA A 377 3.18 -19.03 14.26
N GLU A 378 4.14 -19.65 13.58
CA GLU A 378 5.12 -20.57 14.16
C GLU A 378 6.56 -20.09 13.93
N ALA A 379 7.47 -20.61 14.75
CA ALA A 379 8.91 -20.49 14.58
C ALA A 379 9.54 -21.89 14.63
N SER A 380 10.69 -22.06 13.96
CA SER A 380 11.48 -23.29 14.06
C SER A 380 11.94 -23.57 15.50
N MET A 381 12.10 -22.53 16.32
CA MET A 381 12.34 -22.64 17.76
C MET A 381 11.11 -22.17 18.53
N ALA A 382 10.49 -23.06 19.31
CA ALA A 382 9.30 -22.74 20.10
C ALA A 382 9.50 -21.56 21.08
N LEU A 383 10.74 -21.39 21.57
CA LEU A 383 11.10 -20.25 22.43
C LEU A 383 11.02 -18.91 21.68
N ASP A 384 11.30 -18.86 20.38
CA ASP A 384 11.19 -17.63 19.59
C ASP A 384 9.74 -17.19 19.48
N LYS A 385 8.80 -18.11 19.24
CA LYS A 385 7.37 -17.81 19.26
C LYS A 385 6.96 -17.15 20.59
N THR A 386 7.44 -17.71 21.71
CA THR A 386 7.21 -17.15 23.05
C THR A 386 7.78 -15.73 23.16
N ARG A 387 9.06 -15.55 22.85
CA ARG A 387 9.76 -14.26 22.95
C ARG A 387 9.13 -13.18 22.08
N ILE A 388 8.76 -13.53 20.85
CA ILE A 388 8.20 -12.59 19.88
C ILE A 388 6.79 -12.17 20.28
N LEU A 389 5.91 -13.10 20.62
CA LEU A 389 4.55 -12.76 21.04
C LEU A 389 4.57 -11.93 22.34
N ASN A 390 5.45 -12.26 23.29
CA ASN A 390 5.68 -11.41 24.47
C ASN A 390 6.20 -10.02 24.08
N SER A 391 7.09 -9.92 23.10
CA SER A 391 7.62 -8.64 22.60
C SER A 391 6.56 -7.80 21.89
N ILE A 392 5.65 -8.41 21.13
CA ILE A 392 4.47 -7.76 20.55
C ILE A 392 3.61 -7.19 21.67
N ALA A 393 3.37 -7.98 22.73
CA ALA A 393 2.64 -7.56 23.92
C ALA A 393 3.38 -6.55 24.82
N GLY A 394 4.51 -6.01 24.38
CA GLY A 394 5.26 -4.98 25.11
C GLY A 394 5.93 -5.48 26.39
N ARG A 395 6.01 -6.80 26.60
CA ARG A 395 6.72 -7.40 27.72
C ARG A 395 8.22 -7.22 27.52
N VAL A 396 8.95 -6.95 28.59
CA VAL A 396 10.39 -6.60 28.55
C VAL A 396 11.19 -7.38 29.60
N GLY A 397 12.50 -7.47 29.40
CA GLY A 397 13.41 -8.14 30.32
C GLY A 397 13.05 -9.61 30.49
N ALA A 398 12.99 -10.09 31.75
CA ALA A 398 12.68 -11.49 32.05
C ALA A 398 11.26 -11.92 31.61
N GLN A 399 10.33 -10.97 31.40
CA GLN A 399 8.98 -11.29 30.95
C GLN A 399 8.90 -11.73 29.48
N VAL A 400 9.95 -11.47 28.69
CA VAL A 400 10.00 -11.86 27.27
C VAL A 400 10.06 -13.40 27.14
N GLU A 401 10.65 -14.09 28.12
CA GLU A 401 10.75 -15.56 28.11
C GLU A 401 9.66 -16.24 28.95
N ALA A 402 8.72 -15.47 29.52
CA ALA A 402 7.63 -16.04 30.31
C ALA A 402 6.74 -16.93 29.41
N PRO A 403 6.29 -18.10 29.89
CA PRO A 403 5.38 -18.94 29.15
C PRO A 403 4.12 -18.19 28.72
N LEU A 404 3.65 -18.46 27.50
CA LEU A 404 2.37 -17.95 27.00
C LEU A 404 1.22 -18.83 27.53
N ASP A 405 0.73 -18.52 28.73
CA ASP A 405 -0.48 -19.15 29.26
C ASP A 405 -1.77 -18.58 28.63
N ASP A 406 -2.91 -19.18 28.96
CA ASP A 406 -4.22 -18.80 28.41
C ASP A 406 -4.58 -17.33 28.68
N GLU A 407 -4.06 -16.73 29.76
CA GLU A 407 -4.30 -15.31 30.07
C GLU A 407 -3.37 -14.41 29.25
N ALA A 408 -2.10 -14.79 29.11
CA ALA A 408 -1.12 -14.09 28.29
C ALA A 408 -1.54 -14.01 26.82
N LEU A 409 -2.21 -15.04 26.30
CA LEU A 409 -2.73 -15.12 24.93
C LEU A 409 -4.01 -14.28 24.69
N LYS A 410 -4.69 -13.83 25.76
CA LYS A 410 -5.87 -12.94 25.68
C LYS A 410 -5.50 -11.46 25.61
N ASP A 411 -4.20 -11.15 25.58
CA ASP A 411 -3.72 -9.77 25.48
C ASP A 411 -4.36 -9.07 24.27
N PRO A 412 -5.03 -7.92 24.44
CA PRO A 412 -5.79 -7.26 23.38
C PRO A 412 -4.94 -6.87 22.18
N ILE A 413 -3.62 -6.71 22.37
CA ILE A 413 -2.67 -6.36 21.32
C ILE A 413 -2.67 -7.38 20.15
N PHE A 414 -2.88 -8.67 20.43
CA PHE A 414 -2.86 -9.68 19.37
C PHE A 414 -4.07 -9.53 18.45
N ARG A 415 -5.23 -9.23 19.05
CA ARG A 415 -6.45 -8.91 18.31
C ARG A 415 -6.31 -7.60 17.55
N GLU A 416 -5.68 -6.60 18.14
CA GLU A 416 -5.38 -5.32 17.47
C GLU A 416 -4.54 -5.55 16.20
N VAL A 417 -3.41 -6.26 16.31
CA VAL A 417 -2.55 -6.56 15.16
C VAL A 417 -3.31 -7.32 14.07
N ASP A 418 -4.06 -8.36 14.43
CA ASP A 418 -4.87 -9.13 13.49
C ASP A 418 -5.84 -8.23 12.70
N LEU A 419 -6.59 -7.38 13.41
CA LEU A 419 -7.60 -6.52 12.79
C LEU A 419 -6.98 -5.44 11.91
N THR A 420 -5.87 -4.82 12.36
CA THR A 420 -5.15 -3.82 11.57
C THR A 420 -4.59 -4.42 10.27
N LEU A 421 -3.95 -5.60 10.34
CA LEU A 421 -3.42 -6.28 9.16
C LEU A 421 -4.52 -6.62 8.16
N ARG A 422 -5.62 -7.22 8.61
CA ARG A 422 -6.76 -7.54 7.75
C ARG A 422 -7.33 -6.27 7.10
N SER A 423 -7.42 -5.18 7.85
CA SER A 423 -7.89 -3.90 7.31
C SER A 423 -6.92 -3.31 6.28
N ILE A 424 -5.61 -3.54 6.38
CA ILE A 424 -4.65 -3.09 5.35
C ILE A 424 -4.90 -3.82 4.03
N PHE A 425 -5.06 -5.15 4.07
CA PHE A 425 -5.45 -5.93 2.89
C PHE A 425 -6.81 -5.50 2.34
N ALA A 426 -7.76 -5.16 3.23
CA ALA A 426 -9.06 -4.67 2.82
C ALA A 426 -8.98 -3.34 2.05
N VAL A 427 -8.19 -2.39 2.55
CA VAL A 427 -7.96 -1.09 1.90
C VAL A 427 -7.26 -1.26 0.55
N ALA A 428 -6.22 -2.10 0.51
CA ALA A 428 -5.47 -2.41 -0.71
C ALA A 428 -6.35 -3.02 -1.82
N ALA A 429 -7.24 -3.94 -1.47
CA ALA A 429 -8.09 -4.63 -2.43
C ALA A 429 -9.36 -3.87 -2.80
N TRP A 430 -9.71 -2.80 -2.08
CA TRP A 430 -10.99 -2.10 -2.22
C TRP A 430 -11.22 -1.60 -3.65
N ARG A 431 -10.20 -0.97 -4.23
CA ARG A 431 -10.27 -0.38 -5.57
C ARG A 431 -10.60 -1.43 -6.63
N LYS A 432 -9.85 -2.53 -6.61
CA LYS A 432 -10.06 -3.69 -7.49
C LYS A 432 -11.49 -4.20 -7.37
N ALA A 433 -11.96 -4.36 -6.14
CA ALA A 433 -13.26 -4.95 -5.88
C ALA A 433 -14.44 -4.04 -6.29
N VAL A 434 -14.29 -2.71 -6.24
CA VAL A 434 -15.29 -1.78 -6.79
C VAL A 434 -15.32 -1.80 -8.33
N GLN A 435 -14.18 -2.04 -8.98
CA GLN A 435 -14.09 -2.11 -10.44
C GLN A 435 -14.59 -3.47 -10.99
N GLU A 436 -14.41 -4.54 -10.23
CA GLU A 436 -14.90 -5.88 -10.59
C GLU A 436 -16.37 -6.03 -10.16
N ALA A 437 -17.29 -5.80 -11.10
CA ALA A 437 -18.75 -5.83 -10.88
C ALA A 437 -19.34 -7.16 -10.32
N GLN A 438 -18.52 -8.18 -10.07
CA GLN A 438 -18.90 -9.50 -9.58
C GLN A 438 -18.36 -9.84 -8.17
N VAL A 439 -17.57 -8.97 -7.55
CA VAL A 439 -17.04 -9.23 -6.20
C VAL A 439 -18.00 -8.66 -5.15
N ASP A 440 -18.63 -9.55 -4.39
CA ASP A 440 -19.39 -9.12 -3.20
C ASP A 440 -18.42 -8.67 -2.11
N ILE A 441 -18.28 -7.35 -1.98
CA ILE A 441 -17.51 -6.68 -0.93
C ILE A 441 -18.29 -6.46 0.38
N SER A 442 -19.55 -6.94 0.43
CA SER A 442 -20.41 -6.83 1.60
C SER A 442 -20.39 -8.07 2.49
N ASP A 443 -20.34 -7.81 3.81
CA ASP A 443 -20.52 -8.74 4.94
C ASP A 443 -19.73 -10.08 4.90
N ALA A 444 -19.79 -10.84 6.01
CA ALA A 444 -18.89 -11.96 6.30
C ALA A 444 -19.05 -13.20 5.39
N THR A 445 -20.02 -13.19 4.47
CA THR A 445 -20.37 -14.33 3.60
C THR A 445 -19.93 -14.17 2.14
N GLY A 446 -19.38 -13.01 1.77
CA GLY A 446 -18.83 -12.77 0.43
C GLY A 446 -17.41 -13.33 0.27
N ASP A 447 -16.98 -13.52 -0.98
CA ASP A 447 -15.63 -14.03 -1.31
C ASP A 447 -14.51 -13.08 -0.84
N LEU A 448 -14.82 -11.79 -0.61
CA LEU A 448 -13.88 -10.76 -0.13
C LEU A 448 -14.57 -9.84 0.89
N PRO A 449 -14.57 -10.16 2.20
CA PRO A 449 -15.26 -9.38 3.23
C PRO A 449 -14.53 -8.06 3.60
N LEU A 450 -14.20 -7.23 2.61
CA LEU A 450 -13.39 -6.02 2.76
C LEU A 450 -14.05 -5.03 3.73
N GLY A 451 -15.36 -4.81 3.58
CA GLY A 451 -16.11 -3.91 4.46
C GLY A 451 -16.12 -4.38 5.92
N ALA A 452 -16.25 -5.70 6.15
CA ALA A 452 -16.23 -6.25 7.50
C ALA A 452 -14.84 -6.14 8.15
N ALA A 453 -13.78 -6.43 7.40
CA ALA A 453 -12.40 -6.30 7.87
C ALA A 453 -12.06 -4.83 8.22
N LEU A 454 -12.44 -3.88 7.36
CA LEU A 454 -12.25 -2.46 7.60
C LEU A 454 -13.06 -1.95 8.81
N HIS A 455 -14.32 -2.37 8.95
CA HIS A 455 -15.17 -1.96 10.07
C HIS A 455 -14.68 -2.52 11.41
N ALA A 456 -14.15 -3.75 11.42
CA ALA A 456 -13.70 -4.42 12.62
C ALA A 456 -12.42 -3.82 13.20
N ASP A 457 -11.61 -3.13 12.40
CA ASP A 457 -10.42 -2.40 12.83
C ASP A 457 -10.80 -1.12 13.60
N THR A 458 -11.18 -1.31 14.86
CA THR A 458 -11.51 -0.21 15.77
C THR A 458 -10.29 0.55 16.28
N PHE A 459 -9.08 0.19 15.87
CA PHE A 459 -7.83 0.81 16.32
C PHE A 459 -7.32 1.85 15.33
N ARG A 460 -7.70 1.71 14.06
CA ARG A 460 -7.38 2.66 12.99
C ARG A 460 -7.74 4.10 13.33
N SER A 461 -6.72 4.94 13.33
CA SER A 461 -6.82 6.39 13.50
C SER A 461 -6.84 7.12 12.15
N ALA A 462 -6.30 6.53 11.09
CA ALA A 462 -6.21 7.12 9.77
C ALA A 462 -6.69 6.15 8.67
N LEU A 463 -7.54 6.65 7.79
CA LEU A 463 -7.98 5.92 6.59
C LEU A 463 -7.69 6.75 5.35
N ARG A 464 -7.05 6.12 4.36
CA ARG A 464 -6.81 6.70 3.04
C ARG A 464 -7.40 5.74 2.01
N LEU A 465 -8.43 6.18 1.30
CA LEU A 465 -9.09 5.42 0.24
C LEU A 465 -9.01 6.19 -1.07
N HIS A 466 -8.49 5.53 -2.10
CA HIS A 466 -8.26 6.13 -3.40
C HIS A 466 -9.04 5.40 -4.49
N LEU A 467 -10.20 5.96 -4.82
CA LEU A 467 -11.21 5.41 -5.72
C LEU A 467 -11.48 6.34 -6.92
N ALA A 468 -10.54 7.22 -7.26
CA ALA A 468 -10.63 8.05 -8.47
C ALA A 468 -10.74 7.18 -9.73
N ASN A 469 -11.53 7.58 -10.72
CA ASN A 469 -11.69 6.84 -11.99
C ASN A 469 -12.17 5.38 -11.85
N CYS A 470 -12.89 5.04 -10.78
CA CYS A 470 -13.41 3.68 -10.56
C CYS A 470 -14.81 3.45 -11.14
N ASN A 471 -15.41 4.47 -11.76
CA ASN A 471 -16.81 4.45 -12.17
C ASN A 471 -17.78 4.22 -11.00
N CYS A 472 -17.40 4.67 -9.79
CA CYS A 472 -18.22 4.58 -8.59
C CYS A 472 -19.53 5.34 -8.75
N LYS A 473 -20.60 4.78 -8.19
CA LYS A 473 -21.92 5.39 -8.02
C LYS A 473 -22.20 5.63 -6.54
N ASP A 474 -23.30 6.30 -6.24
CA ASP A 474 -23.73 6.60 -4.87
C ASP A 474 -23.82 5.35 -3.98
N ALA A 475 -24.25 4.21 -4.52
CA ALA A 475 -24.33 2.94 -3.79
C ALA A 475 -22.95 2.41 -3.36
N ASP A 476 -21.93 2.57 -4.19
CA ASP A 476 -20.55 2.13 -3.89
C ASP A 476 -19.94 3.02 -2.79
N VAL A 477 -20.22 4.32 -2.83
CA VAL A 477 -19.79 5.26 -1.80
C VAL A 477 -20.55 5.04 -0.50
N GLN A 478 -21.85 4.74 -0.55
CA GLN A 478 -22.64 4.36 0.63
C GLN A 478 -22.10 3.10 1.30
N LEU A 479 -21.64 2.15 0.48
CA LEU A 479 -21.00 0.92 0.93
C LEU A 479 -19.67 1.18 1.63
N VAL A 480 -18.82 2.06 1.08
CA VAL A 480 -17.63 2.54 1.80
C VAL A 480 -18.02 3.19 3.12
N ALA A 481 -18.99 4.10 3.09
CA ALA A 481 -19.43 4.87 4.24
C ALA A 481 -19.89 3.97 5.40
N ARG A 482 -20.73 2.96 5.15
CA ARG A 482 -21.24 2.11 6.25
C ARG A 482 -20.15 1.31 6.97
N HIS A 483 -19.01 1.07 6.32
CA HIS A 483 -17.92 0.27 6.87
C HIS A 483 -16.76 1.10 7.45
N LEU A 484 -16.84 2.44 7.44
CA LEU A 484 -15.79 3.28 8.03
C LEU A 484 -15.60 2.98 9.53
N PRO A 485 -14.36 2.73 10.01
CA PRO A 485 -14.12 2.52 11.43
C PRO A 485 -14.51 3.73 12.30
N PRO A 486 -15.00 3.51 13.53
CA PRO A 486 -15.56 4.58 14.36
C PRO A 486 -14.51 5.50 15.01
N GLN A 487 -13.24 5.06 15.13
CA GLN A 487 -12.20 5.79 15.86
C GLN A 487 -11.32 6.69 14.99
N LEU A 488 -11.69 6.88 13.71
CA LEU A 488 -10.93 7.64 12.74
C LEU A 488 -10.77 9.12 13.16
N ARG A 489 -9.53 9.59 13.06
CA ARG A 489 -9.08 10.97 13.23
C ARG A 489 -8.77 11.64 11.90
N LEU A 490 -8.18 10.89 10.97
CA LEU A 490 -7.91 11.34 9.60
C LEU A 490 -8.69 10.47 8.62
N VAL A 491 -9.46 11.11 7.75
CA VAL A 491 -10.09 10.46 6.60
C VAL A 491 -9.69 11.18 5.33
N THR A 492 -8.99 10.46 4.45
CA THR A 492 -8.70 10.88 3.08
C THR A 492 -9.47 9.99 2.13
N VAL A 493 -10.39 10.56 1.36
CA VAL A 493 -11.17 9.84 0.36
C VAL A 493 -11.04 10.56 -0.97
N ASN A 494 -10.41 9.91 -1.95
CA ASN A 494 -10.38 10.39 -3.32
C ASN A 494 -11.42 9.64 -4.16
N LEU A 495 -12.43 10.37 -4.62
CA LEU A 495 -13.54 9.93 -5.46
C LEU A 495 -13.58 10.73 -6.78
N ALA A 496 -12.47 11.33 -7.20
CA ALA A 496 -12.42 12.11 -8.43
C ALA A 496 -12.87 11.32 -9.68
N ASN A 497 -13.48 12.01 -10.63
CA ASN A 497 -13.93 11.50 -11.92
C ASN A 497 -14.76 10.20 -11.81
N ASN A 498 -15.77 10.21 -10.94
CA ASN A 498 -16.74 9.13 -10.78
C ASN A 498 -18.16 9.57 -11.20
N GLN A 499 -19.12 8.63 -11.14
CA GLN A 499 -20.50 8.85 -11.57
C GLN A 499 -21.43 9.22 -10.42
N LEU A 500 -20.92 9.98 -9.45
CA LEU A 500 -21.64 10.36 -8.24
C LEU A 500 -22.70 11.42 -8.55
N THR A 501 -23.89 11.24 -7.98
CA THR A 501 -24.96 12.25 -7.93
C THR A 501 -25.09 12.88 -6.55
N SER A 502 -24.69 12.15 -5.51
CA SER A 502 -24.71 12.61 -4.12
C SER A 502 -23.55 12.01 -3.32
N ILE A 503 -23.13 12.74 -2.28
CA ILE A 503 -22.22 12.27 -1.24
C ILE A 503 -22.89 12.21 0.15
N GLY A 504 -24.21 12.36 0.22
CA GLY A 504 -24.96 12.48 1.48
C GLY A 504 -24.75 11.29 2.42
N GLY A 505 -24.66 10.08 1.86
CA GLY A 505 -24.36 8.86 2.60
C GLY A 505 -23.01 8.87 3.31
N LEU A 506 -21.98 9.32 2.60
CA LEU A 506 -20.63 9.50 3.15
C LEU A 506 -20.62 10.63 4.17
N ALA A 507 -21.22 11.77 3.85
CA ALA A 507 -21.31 12.92 4.74
C ALA A 507 -21.99 12.57 6.07
N GLN A 508 -23.11 11.84 6.03
CA GLN A 508 -23.82 11.37 7.22
C GLN A 508 -22.93 10.47 8.09
N ARG A 509 -22.15 9.57 7.48
CA ARG A 509 -21.22 8.74 8.26
C ARG A 509 -20.10 9.55 8.87
N LEU A 510 -19.44 10.41 8.08
CA LEU A 510 -18.32 11.23 8.53
C LEU A 510 -18.70 12.10 9.73
N ALA A 511 -19.94 12.62 9.73
CA ALA A 511 -20.49 13.36 10.86
C ALA A 511 -20.61 12.56 12.16
N GLY A 512 -20.80 11.25 12.06
CA GLY A 512 -20.87 10.34 13.21
C GLY A 512 -19.51 9.99 13.79
N LEU A 513 -18.40 10.38 13.14
CA LEU A 513 -17.04 10.08 13.60
C LEU A 513 -16.58 11.14 14.61
N SER A 514 -16.88 10.90 15.90
CA SER A 514 -16.62 11.86 16.99
C SER A 514 -15.14 12.22 17.21
N LYS A 515 -14.20 11.49 16.62
CA LYS A 515 -12.75 11.74 16.73
C LYS A 515 -12.14 12.39 15.48
N LEU A 516 -12.93 12.62 14.43
CA LEU A 516 -12.46 13.09 13.13
C LEU A 516 -11.92 14.52 13.22
N SER A 517 -10.58 14.65 13.25
CA SER A 517 -9.88 15.93 13.28
C SER A 517 -9.44 16.41 11.91
N GLU A 518 -9.30 15.52 10.93
CA GLU A 518 -8.82 15.84 9.59
C GLU A 518 -9.66 15.12 8.53
N LEU A 519 -10.23 15.88 7.59
CA LEU A 519 -11.00 15.36 6.47
C LEU A 519 -10.47 15.92 5.15
N HIS A 520 -9.96 15.03 4.30
CA HIS A 520 -9.58 15.33 2.93
C HIS A 520 -10.53 14.59 1.99
N LEU A 521 -11.36 15.32 1.27
CA LEU A 521 -12.32 14.76 0.32
C LEU A 521 -12.08 15.35 -1.06
N ASP A 522 -11.75 14.48 -2.00
CA ASP A 522 -11.67 14.84 -3.41
C ASP A 522 -12.84 14.22 -4.16
N VAL A 523 -13.71 15.05 -4.73
CA VAL A 523 -14.82 14.65 -5.59
C VAL A 523 -14.77 15.42 -6.91
N SER A 524 -13.59 15.91 -7.29
CA SER A 524 -13.38 16.64 -8.54
C SER A 524 -13.81 15.83 -9.75
N ASP A 525 -14.18 16.51 -10.83
CA ASP A 525 -14.66 15.90 -12.08
C ASP A 525 -15.89 14.98 -11.94
N CYS A 526 -16.57 14.96 -10.78
CA CYS A 526 -17.88 14.33 -10.61
C CYS A 526 -18.97 15.22 -11.21
N SER A 527 -19.01 15.30 -12.55
CA SER A 527 -19.87 16.22 -13.31
C SER A 527 -21.38 16.09 -13.04
N LYS A 528 -21.84 14.98 -12.45
CA LYS A 528 -23.23 14.71 -12.08
C LYS A 528 -23.57 15.05 -10.62
N LEU A 529 -22.58 15.43 -9.81
CA LEU A 529 -22.76 15.74 -8.40
C LEU A 529 -23.60 17.01 -8.27
N LEU A 530 -24.77 16.90 -7.63
CA LEU A 530 -25.75 17.98 -7.57
C LEU A 530 -25.59 18.87 -6.33
N ALA A 531 -25.18 18.27 -5.21
CA ALA A 531 -25.08 18.93 -3.92
C ALA A 531 -23.97 18.35 -3.04
N VAL A 532 -23.45 19.19 -2.16
CA VAL A 532 -22.41 18.89 -1.16
C VAL A 532 -22.77 19.43 0.23
N ASP A 533 -24.02 19.81 0.43
CA ASP A 533 -24.55 20.54 1.60
C ASP A 533 -24.48 19.70 2.87
N GLU A 534 -24.54 18.38 2.69
CA GLU A 534 -24.56 17.37 3.75
C GLU A 534 -23.23 17.29 4.51
N LEU A 535 -22.11 17.70 3.90
CA LEU A 535 -20.76 17.58 4.47
C LEU A 535 -20.60 18.37 5.77
N THR A 536 -21.22 19.54 5.86
CA THR A 536 -21.03 20.48 6.97
C THR A 536 -22.27 20.61 7.86
N THR A 537 -23.46 20.22 7.39
CA THR A 537 -24.72 20.28 8.17
C THR A 537 -24.73 19.32 9.36
N CYS A 538 -23.99 18.22 9.30
CA CYS A 538 -24.17 17.09 10.21
C CYS A 538 -23.39 17.19 11.53
N GLN A 539 -22.48 18.15 11.69
CA GLN A 539 -21.77 18.39 12.97
C GLN A 539 -22.61 19.18 13.99
N SER A 540 -23.73 19.78 13.57
CA SER A 540 -24.61 20.59 14.42
C SER A 540 -25.48 19.78 15.40
N LYS A 541 -25.58 18.46 15.22
CA LYS A 541 -26.53 17.60 15.97
C LYS A 541 -25.90 16.73 17.07
N ALA A 542 -24.57 16.65 17.15
CA ALA A 542 -23.89 15.89 18.19
C ALA A 542 -23.61 16.78 19.41
N SER A 543 -23.97 16.32 20.61
CA SER A 543 -23.75 17.03 21.89
C SER A 543 -22.27 17.12 22.32
N GLN A 544 -21.33 17.02 21.37
CA GLN A 544 -19.88 17.08 21.59
C GLN A 544 -19.30 18.21 20.75
N GLU A 545 -18.27 18.89 21.28
CA GLU A 545 -17.60 19.97 20.55
C GLU A 545 -17.02 19.44 19.23
N PRO A 546 -17.20 20.15 18.10
CA PRO A 546 -16.64 19.75 16.81
C PRO A 546 -15.11 19.72 16.91
N VAL A 547 -14.50 18.57 16.61
CA VAL A 547 -13.04 18.34 16.68
C VAL A 547 -12.33 18.53 15.34
N LEU A 548 -13.05 18.81 14.26
CA LEU A 548 -12.49 18.95 12.91
C LEU A 548 -11.58 20.19 12.83
N ALA A 549 -10.28 19.95 12.79
CA ALA A 549 -9.21 20.95 12.73
C ALA A 549 -8.75 21.22 11.30
N THR A 550 -8.82 20.22 10.42
CA THR A 550 -8.42 20.34 9.01
C THR A 550 -9.55 19.87 8.09
N LEU A 551 -9.94 20.71 7.15
CA LEU A 551 -10.87 20.38 6.08
C LEU A 551 -10.25 20.73 4.73
N ARG A 552 -10.03 19.71 3.89
CA ARG A 552 -9.59 19.88 2.51
C ARG A 552 -10.65 19.29 1.59
N LEU A 553 -11.21 20.13 0.73
CA LEU A 553 -12.30 19.77 -0.16
C LEU A 553 -11.94 20.17 -1.59
N ASN A 554 -11.84 19.17 -2.47
CA ASN A 554 -11.67 19.38 -3.90
C ASN A 554 -12.97 19.09 -4.64
N LEU A 555 -13.61 20.14 -5.13
CA LEU A 555 -14.84 20.15 -5.94
C LEU A 555 -14.55 20.58 -7.38
N ALA A 556 -13.29 20.67 -7.80
CA ALA A 556 -12.94 21.19 -9.11
C ALA A 556 -13.73 20.49 -10.24
N ARG A 557 -14.18 21.25 -11.24
CA ARG A 557 -14.88 20.74 -12.43
C ARG A 557 -16.19 19.99 -12.14
N CYS A 558 -16.77 20.14 -10.95
CA CYS A 558 -18.12 19.67 -10.64
C CYS A 558 -19.17 20.59 -11.28
N SER A 559 -19.41 20.42 -12.57
CA SER A 559 -20.21 21.34 -13.39
C SER A 559 -21.69 21.46 -13.00
N SER A 560 -22.23 20.48 -12.28
CA SER A 560 -23.64 20.46 -11.85
C SER A 560 -23.88 20.98 -10.42
N ILE A 561 -22.82 21.31 -9.66
CA ILE A 561 -23.00 21.90 -8.33
C ILE A 561 -23.57 23.31 -8.47
N SER A 562 -24.65 23.58 -7.72
CA SER A 562 -25.33 24.88 -7.71
C SER A 562 -24.71 25.88 -6.73
N GLN A 563 -24.92 27.18 -6.96
CA GLN A 563 -24.58 28.24 -5.99
C GLN A 563 -25.24 28.02 -4.63
N ASP A 564 -26.50 27.55 -4.59
CA ASP A 564 -27.23 27.32 -3.35
C ASP A 564 -26.59 26.21 -2.53
N SER A 565 -26.08 25.18 -3.21
CA SER A 565 -25.34 24.13 -2.53
C SER A 565 -24.02 24.65 -1.94
N LEU A 566 -23.22 25.36 -2.76
CA LEU A 566 -21.99 25.99 -2.28
C LEU A 566 -22.26 26.98 -1.13
N ASN A 567 -23.36 27.74 -1.20
CA ASN A 567 -23.78 28.64 -0.13
C ASN A 567 -24.01 27.89 1.17
N THR A 568 -24.77 26.80 1.13
CA THR A 568 -25.08 26.00 2.32
C THR A 568 -23.82 25.39 2.91
N LEU A 569 -22.96 24.80 2.06
CA LEU A 569 -21.65 24.29 2.46
C LEU A 569 -20.83 25.38 3.19
N PHE A 570 -20.70 26.54 2.57
CA PHE A 570 -19.88 27.65 3.06
C PHE A 570 -20.43 28.29 4.33
N GLU A 571 -21.72 28.56 4.43
CA GLU A 571 -22.33 29.14 5.63
C GLU A 571 -22.14 28.21 6.84
N ASN A 572 -22.22 26.90 6.64
CA ASN A 572 -22.02 25.92 7.70
C ASN A 572 -20.56 25.81 8.18
N LEU A 573 -19.56 26.30 7.43
CA LEU A 573 -18.19 26.39 7.93
C LEU A 573 -18.09 27.19 9.23
N ALA A 574 -19.02 28.15 9.44
CA ALA A 574 -19.06 28.94 10.67
C ALA A 574 -19.32 28.11 11.93
N GLN A 575 -19.83 26.88 11.78
CA GLN A 575 -20.10 25.95 12.88
C GLN A 575 -18.84 25.18 13.31
N LEU A 576 -17.81 25.10 12.46
CA LEU A 576 -16.59 24.33 12.69
C LEU A 576 -15.58 25.11 13.54
N LYS A 577 -15.90 25.33 14.83
CA LYS A 577 -15.09 26.21 15.71
C LYS A 577 -13.64 25.77 15.92
N ALA A 578 -13.37 24.47 15.83
CA ALA A 578 -12.02 23.91 15.95
C ALA A 578 -11.19 24.02 14.66
N LEU A 579 -11.79 24.40 13.52
CA LEU A 579 -11.11 24.43 12.23
C LEU A 579 -9.95 25.44 12.24
N ARG A 580 -8.79 25.00 11.75
CA ARG A 580 -7.52 25.74 11.67
C ARG A 580 -6.94 25.74 10.27
N ASP A 581 -7.06 24.64 9.53
CA ASP A 581 -6.64 24.52 8.13
C ASP A 581 -7.87 24.28 7.24
N LEU A 582 -8.14 25.22 6.35
CA LEU A 582 -9.21 25.11 5.36
C LEU A 582 -8.62 25.22 3.96
N GLU A 583 -8.86 24.19 3.16
CA GLU A 583 -8.56 24.18 1.73
C GLU A 583 -9.84 23.87 0.96
N VAL A 584 -10.24 24.77 0.05
CA VAL A 584 -11.38 24.53 -0.84
C VAL A 584 -10.98 24.84 -2.27
N ASN A 585 -11.06 23.83 -3.12
CA ASN A 585 -10.89 23.98 -4.56
C ASN A 585 -12.26 23.85 -5.24
N VAL A 586 -12.72 24.93 -5.86
CA VAL A 586 -13.95 25.00 -6.68
C VAL A 586 -13.61 25.49 -8.09
N ALA A 587 -12.38 25.26 -8.55
CA ALA A 587 -11.94 25.62 -9.89
C ALA A 587 -12.86 25.02 -10.96
N HIS A 588 -13.09 25.78 -12.04
CA HIS A 588 -13.94 25.38 -13.16
C HIS A 588 -15.38 25.01 -12.77
N CYS A 589 -15.90 25.52 -11.64
CA CYS A 589 -17.30 25.35 -11.26
C CYS A 589 -18.14 26.53 -11.77
N PRO A 590 -18.94 26.37 -12.84
CA PRO A 590 -19.71 27.46 -13.43
C PRO A 590 -20.82 27.98 -12.51
N GLY A 591 -21.26 27.17 -11.54
CA GLY A 591 -22.27 27.54 -10.56
C GLY A 591 -21.81 28.52 -9.49
N LEU A 592 -20.51 28.83 -9.39
CA LEU A 592 -20.00 29.82 -8.43
C LEU A 592 -20.10 31.24 -9.01
N VAL A 593 -21.04 32.01 -8.46
CA VAL A 593 -21.36 33.40 -8.80
C VAL A 593 -20.98 34.36 -7.68
N SER A 594 -21.06 33.93 -6.41
CA SER A 594 -20.84 34.80 -5.24
C SER A 594 -20.06 34.13 -4.11
N LEU A 595 -19.21 34.91 -3.44
CA LEU A 595 -18.44 34.52 -2.25
C LEU A 595 -19.08 35.01 -0.93
N ALA A 596 -20.30 35.55 -0.95
CA ALA A 596 -20.95 36.10 0.24
C ALA A 596 -21.15 35.05 1.36
N ALA A 597 -21.55 33.83 1.00
CA ALA A 597 -21.70 32.73 1.94
C ALA A 597 -20.35 32.30 2.55
N LEU A 598 -19.30 32.24 1.74
CA LEU A 598 -17.93 31.95 2.21
C LEU A 598 -17.46 33.01 3.21
N CYS A 599 -17.67 34.29 2.90
CA CYS A 599 -17.39 35.38 3.84
C CYS A 599 -18.06 35.15 5.20
N LYS A 600 -19.37 34.81 5.23
CA LYS A 600 -20.08 34.49 6.48
C LYS A 600 -19.47 33.27 7.19
N GLY A 601 -19.17 32.21 6.44
CA GLY A 601 -18.57 30.97 6.92
C GLY A 601 -17.23 31.16 7.64
N LEU A 602 -16.39 32.05 7.11
CA LEU A 602 -15.05 32.30 7.64
C LEU A 602 -15.03 32.99 9.01
N HIS A 603 -16.11 33.66 9.43
CA HIS A 603 -16.15 34.33 10.75
C HIS A 603 -16.27 33.38 11.95
N GLY A 604 -16.56 32.10 11.72
CA GLY A 604 -16.69 31.12 12.79
C GLY A 604 -15.37 30.55 13.31
N PRO A 605 -14.51 30.00 12.43
CA PRO A 605 -13.24 29.35 12.82
C PRO A 605 -12.08 30.33 13.01
N ALA A 606 -11.15 30.01 13.91
CA ALA A 606 -9.88 30.72 14.07
C ALA A 606 -8.80 30.11 13.17
N LEU A 607 -8.92 30.32 11.85
CA LEU A 607 -8.05 29.72 10.85
C LEU A 607 -6.59 30.19 10.98
N SER A 608 -5.64 29.25 10.87
CA SER A 608 -4.21 29.51 10.71
C SER A 608 -3.76 29.37 9.26
N ARG A 609 -4.42 28.50 8.47
CA ARG A 609 -4.18 28.32 7.04
C ARG A 609 -5.48 28.37 6.26
N LEU A 610 -5.47 29.10 5.15
CA LEU A 610 -6.59 29.21 4.22
C LEU A 610 -6.07 29.12 2.78
N ALA A 611 -6.51 28.11 2.06
CA ALA A 611 -6.23 27.94 0.64
C ALA A 611 -7.55 27.86 -0.14
N LEU A 612 -7.74 28.77 -1.10
CA LEU A 612 -8.94 28.83 -1.91
C LEU A 612 -8.57 28.90 -3.39
N ASP A 613 -9.12 27.98 -4.18
CA ASP A 613 -8.94 27.95 -5.62
C ASP A 613 -10.27 28.17 -6.35
N PHE A 614 -10.35 29.29 -7.06
CA PHE A 614 -11.47 29.73 -7.87
C PHE A 614 -11.13 29.76 -9.36
N THR A 615 -10.03 29.13 -9.79
CA THR A 615 -9.54 29.17 -11.18
C THR A 615 -10.67 28.94 -12.18
N SER A 616 -10.79 29.78 -13.19
CA SER A 616 -11.82 29.69 -14.24
C SER A 616 -13.28 29.68 -13.76
N CYS A 617 -13.60 30.27 -12.60
CA CYS A 617 -14.98 30.55 -12.19
C CYS A 617 -15.49 31.78 -12.94
N ALA A 618 -15.92 31.60 -14.20
CA ALA A 618 -16.21 32.71 -15.12
C ALA A 618 -17.37 33.63 -14.67
N GLN A 619 -18.30 33.14 -13.84
CA GLN A 619 -19.43 33.91 -13.32
C GLN A 619 -19.14 34.65 -12.00
N LEU A 620 -17.93 34.49 -11.45
CA LEU A 620 -17.53 35.20 -10.24
C LEU A 620 -17.18 36.65 -10.58
N GLU A 621 -18.04 37.60 -10.20
CA GLU A 621 -17.89 39.01 -10.56
C GLU A 621 -17.13 39.86 -9.51
N SER A 622 -17.13 39.42 -8.25
CA SER A 622 -16.58 40.18 -7.12
C SER A 622 -15.84 39.29 -6.13
N ALA A 623 -14.69 39.79 -5.66
CA ALA A 623 -13.96 39.24 -4.51
C ALA A 623 -14.07 40.14 -3.26
N ALA A 624 -14.92 41.18 -3.28
CA ALA A 624 -15.03 42.15 -2.20
C ALA A 624 -15.54 41.53 -0.90
N GLU A 625 -16.49 40.61 -1.00
CA GLU A 625 -17.03 39.83 0.12
C GLU A 625 -15.92 39.04 0.81
N LEU A 626 -15.06 38.38 0.03
CA LEU A 626 -13.95 37.62 0.57
C LEU A 626 -12.96 38.54 1.30
N GLY A 627 -12.62 39.69 0.72
CA GLY A 627 -11.78 40.70 1.39
C GLY A 627 -12.31 41.10 2.77
N ARG A 628 -13.61 41.35 2.88
CA ARG A 628 -14.25 41.64 4.18
C ARG A 628 -14.11 40.48 5.16
N GLY A 629 -14.32 39.24 4.73
CA GLY A 629 -14.16 38.06 5.58
C GLY A 629 -12.72 37.85 6.05
N LEU A 630 -11.74 37.96 5.14
CA LEU A 630 -10.32 37.81 5.44
C LEU A 630 -9.82 38.84 6.47
N SER A 631 -10.33 40.07 6.41
CA SER A 631 -9.95 41.13 7.36
C SER A 631 -10.23 40.80 8.83
N GLN A 632 -11.10 39.83 9.09
CA GLN A 632 -11.49 39.39 10.43
C GLN A 632 -10.71 38.14 10.91
N LEU A 633 -9.88 37.53 10.05
CA LEU A 633 -9.11 36.33 10.39
C LEU A 633 -7.79 36.71 11.08
N GLU A 634 -7.87 37.12 12.34
CA GLU A 634 -6.71 37.64 13.11
C GLU A 634 -5.60 36.62 13.33
N SER A 635 -5.90 35.32 13.27
CA SER A 635 -4.95 34.21 13.51
C SER A 635 -4.34 33.63 12.24
N LEU A 636 -4.71 34.13 11.05
CA LEU A 636 -4.30 33.53 9.78
C LEU A 636 -2.82 33.81 9.49
N GLN A 637 -2.05 32.75 9.25
CA GLN A 637 -0.61 32.78 9.02
C GLN A 637 -0.25 32.43 7.57
N ASP A 638 -1.01 31.54 6.92
CA ASP A 638 -0.80 31.12 5.53
C ASP A 638 -2.07 31.36 4.72
N LEU A 639 -1.96 32.18 3.66
CA LEU A 639 -3.04 32.49 2.74
C LEU A 639 -2.62 32.15 1.31
N SER A 640 -3.37 31.26 0.67
CA SER A 640 -3.24 30.97 -0.76
C SER A 640 -4.57 31.24 -1.46
N LEU A 641 -4.58 32.13 -2.44
CA LEU A 641 -5.76 32.45 -3.24
C LEU A 641 -5.43 32.28 -4.72
N ASN A 642 -6.28 31.59 -5.46
CA ASN A 642 -6.17 31.47 -6.91
C ASN A 642 -7.45 31.95 -7.60
N PHE A 643 -7.29 32.93 -8.48
CA PHE A 643 -8.34 33.53 -9.29
C PHE A 643 -7.96 33.55 -10.79
N GLU A 644 -6.97 32.76 -11.20
CA GLU A 644 -6.56 32.70 -12.61
C GLU A 644 -7.75 32.39 -13.52
N ALA A 645 -7.84 33.10 -14.65
CA ALA A 645 -8.91 32.96 -15.63
C ALA A 645 -10.35 33.21 -15.12
N CYS A 646 -10.55 33.92 -14.00
CA CYS A 646 -11.87 34.40 -13.58
C CYS A 646 -12.32 35.61 -14.43
N ALA A 647 -12.88 35.37 -15.61
CA ALA A 647 -13.21 36.42 -16.58
C ALA A 647 -14.21 37.49 -16.06
N GLY A 648 -15.11 37.13 -15.14
CA GLY A 648 -16.06 38.08 -14.53
C GLY A 648 -15.42 39.01 -13.49
N LEU A 649 -14.27 38.63 -12.93
CA LEU A 649 -13.62 39.38 -11.87
C LEU A 649 -12.74 40.46 -12.51
N THR A 650 -13.16 41.71 -12.40
CA THR A 650 -12.49 42.85 -13.07
C THR A 650 -11.56 43.65 -12.16
N GLU A 651 -11.78 43.57 -10.85
CA GLU A 651 -10.92 44.19 -9.84
C GLU A 651 -10.82 43.34 -8.56
N ILE A 652 -9.72 43.52 -7.84
CA ILE A 652 -9.46 42.86 -6.54
C ILE A 652 -9.11 43.88 -5.45
N SER A 653 -9.40 45.16 -5.67
CA SER A 653 -9.06 46.28 -4.77
C SER A 653 -9.56 46.03 -3.33
N SER A 654 -10.81 45.61 -3.19
CA SER A 654 -11.43 45.29 -1.90
C SER A 654 -10.83 44.04 -1.23
N LEU A 655 -10.37 43.07 -2.02
CA LEU A 655 -9.66 41.89 -1.51
C LEU A 655 -8.31 42.30 -0.91
N VAL A 656 -7.53 43.09 -1.64
CA VAL A 656 -6.23 43.60 -1.19
C VAL A 656 -6.38 44.47 0.06
N ALA A 657 -7.41 45.32 0.12
CA ALA A 657 -7.70 46.14 1.29
C ALA A 657 -8.00 45.30 2.54
N GLY A 658 -8.72 44.19 2.38
CA GLY A 658 -9.00 43.24 3.46
C GLY A 658 -7.75 42.55 3.99
N ILE A 659 -6.84 42.18 3.08
CA ILE A 659 -5.59 41.48 3.43
C ILE A 659 -4.56 42.44 4.05
N ALA A 660 -4.52 43.70 3.62
CA ALA A 660 -3.56 44.70 4.10
C ALA A 660 -3.59 44.92 5.64
N GLY A 661 -4.72 44.59 6.29
CA GLY A 661 -4.87 44.69 7.75
C GLY A 661 -4.38 43.48 8.55
N MET A 662 -3.99 42.38 7.91
CA MET A 662 -3.71 41.10 8.56
C MET A 662 -2.30 41.06 9.16
N ARG A 663 -2.21 41.02 10.49
CA ARG A 663 -0.93 41.12 11.23
C ARG A 663 -0.21 39.80 11.46
N ALA A 664 -0.95 38.69 11.48
CA ALA A 664 -0.40 37.35 11.72
C ALA A 664 0.10 36.66 10.45
N LEU A 665 -0.17 37.25 9.27
CA LEU A 665 0.12 36.64 7.98
C LEU A 665 1.63 36.55 7.75
N ALA A 666 2.14 35.31 7.64
CA ALA A 666 3.55 34.99 7.45
C ALA A 666 3.86 34.56 6.01
N GLN A 667 2.92 33.88 5.35
CA GLN A 667 3.02 33.44 3.97
C GLN A 667 1.77 33.86 3.20
N MET A 668 1.97 34.37 1.98
CA MET A 668 0.88 34.77 1.11
C MET A 668 1.22 34.41 -0.34
N LYS A 669 0.30 33.70 -1.00
CA LYS A 669 0.33 33.42 -2.44
C LYS A 669 -0.98 33.87 -3.04
N ILE A 670 -0.91 34.74 -4.04
CA ILE A 670 -2.09 35.17 -4.80
C ILE A 670 -1.78 34.96 -6.28
N HIS A 671 -2.52 34.06 -6.89
CA HIS A 671 -2.49 33.78 -8.31
C HIS A 671 -3.63 34.56 -8.98
N TRP A 672 -3.26 35.45 -9.88
CA TRP A 672 -4.18 36.34 -10.59
C TRP A 672 -3.66 36.55 -12.00
N GLN A 673 -4.50 36.30 -13.00
CA GLN A 673 -4.19 36.59 -14.39
C GLN A 673 -5.32 37.38 -15.03
N LEU A 674 -5.00 38.58 -15.54
CA LEU A 674 -5.91 39.35 -16.38
C LEU A 674 -6.07 38.64 -17.72
N LEU A 675 -7.30 38.23 -18.06
CA LEU A 675 -7.63 37.68 -19.39
C LEU A 675 -7.72 38.77 -20.49
N SER A 676 -7.44 40.04 -20.19
CA SER A 676 -7.39 41.10 -21.20
C SER A 676 -6.32 42.14 -20.93
N VAL A 677 -5.44 42.31 -21.92
CA VAL A 677 -4.86 43.61 -22.28
C VAL A 677 -6.02 44.57 -22.53
N VAL A 678 -6.08 45.67 -21.78
CA VAL A 678 -6.77 46.89 -22.18
C VAL A 678 -5.77 48.03 -22.09
#